data_AF-A0A6A6AU19-F1
#
_entry.id   AF-A0A6A6AU19-F1
#
_cell.length_a   1.000
_cell.length_b   1.000
_cell.length_c   1.000
_cell.angle_alpha   90.00
_cell.angle_beta   90.00
_cell.angle_gamma   90.00
#
_symmetry.space_group_name_H-M   'P 1'
#
loop_
_entity.id
_entity.type
_entity.pdbx_description
1 polymer ?
#
loop_
_entity_poly.entity_id
_entity_poly.type
_entity_poly.pdbx_seq_one_letter_code
_entity_poly.pdbx_strand_id
1 'polypeptide(L)'
;MASKAPSREALALLKQTIRPSIAARSQAHSRLASTPRSSIRAETHCYPTRQSSRTAATFTHSHHAEAVSILPTTVDTNSADFKENKRQMDEATENLVNLHAKIAQGGPQKARDKHVQRGKMLVRDRITALVDPGTPFLELSQMAGYKMYDVDDVPAGGIVTGIGTINGIQCIVVANDATVKGGTYYPITVKKHLRAQQIAQENRLPCIYLVDSGGANLPNQADVFPDANHFGRIFYNQARMSAMGIPQISVVMGPCTAGGAYVPSMSDENIIVENQGHIFLAGPPLVKAATGEVVSAEDLGGGKLHSEVSGVTDHLAVDDAHALVLARRTVANLNWDRNQPAAAPPAYKEPLYDPKELSGIAGTNLRRQIPIHEIIARIVDGSSFTEFKPLYGNTLVTGFAKIYGQPVGIVANNGILFSESSLKGAHFIQLCGKRHIPLIFLQNISGFMVGQDAEKGGIAKNGAKLVTAVSCVDVPKFTVVIGTSAGAGTYGMCGRAYGPRLMFTWPNAKTSVMGAEQLASVMEAVGKQVDPELKSRIEHESEVVFGSARLWDDGVIPPEHTRRVLGLGLQMACGGQNKGVEKESTWDSIRDVASKVAKELVAQYASIDDAGVHVRGGYPGILYPPYYWWQAGAMFGTLLDYWHYTGDDQYNGLIRDGLIHQFGEHNDLMPANQSKNEGNDDQVFWAFSMIQAAEYKFPDPPSDKPGWLAMTQSVFNQFVTRYSKEVEDDVCGGGMRWQIFQWLNGWKYKNTASNGGLFHLGARLAMYTRNDTYAQWAEKAFDWMSASPLLPGDGQVYDGTSIKTDPPCKDADTTQWTYNYGIMIAGAAYMYNYTNGADKWRNALDGFINKTDRFYPDAYNKVMTEPCEARAICNADQESFKAYLARWLAVAIQMAPYTRAQILPVLQHSAVAAAQTCAGPSNYGAGNYACGMRWSFTGWDGFQGVGPQMSALNIISALLVDEAETPYTSVSGGTSQGDPSLGSGTTEALPTQFEAVTTADKAGAWILTIVCIAMVVGGGWWLIV
;
A
#
# COMPACT_ATOMS: atom_id res chain seq x y z
N MET A 1 -8.24 0.84 34.14
CA MET A 1 -8.37 -0.43 33.40
C MET A 1 -8.57 -0.07 31.94
N ALA A 2 -7.48 -0.07 31.16
CA ALA A 2 -7.46 0.42 29.79
C ALA A 2 -7.79 -0.72 28.81
N SER A 3 -8.89 -0.57 28.07
CA SER A 3 -9.29 -1.49 27.00
C SER A 3 -8.46 -1.25 25.74
N LYS A 4 -7.86 -2.33 25.24
CA LYS A 4 -7.02 -2.42 24.04
C LYS A 4 -7.80 -2.08 22.76
N ALA A 5 -7.09 -1.50 21.79
CA ALA A 5 -7.54 -1.24 20.42
C ALA A 5 -7.98 -2.53 19.68
N PRO A 6 -8.98 -2.46 18.77
CA PRO A 6 -9.58 -3.64 18.16
C PRO A 6 -8.62 -4.38 17.21
N SER A 7 -8.72 -5.70 17.30
CA SER A 7 -7.87 -6.77 16.77
C SER A 7 -8.31 -7.30 15.41
N ARG A 8 -7.32 -7.75 14.61
CA ARG A 8 -7.21 -8.99 13.77
C ARG A 8 -8.43 -9.64 13.06
N GLU A 9 -9.68 -9.42 13.44
CA GLU A 9 -10.86 -10.18 12.96
C GLU A 9 -11.58 -9.53 11.79
N ALA A 10 -11.60 -8.20 11.68
CA ALA A 10 -12.26 -7.50 10.57
C ALA A 10 -11.64 -7.88 9.20
N LEU A 11 -10.32 -8.08 9.15
CA LEU A 11 -9.58 -8.44 7.94
C LEU A 11 -9.70 -9.92 7.53
N ALA A 12 -10.17 -10.81 8.41
CA ALA A 12 -10.35 -12.23 8.07
C ALA A 12 -11.50 -12.46 7.06
N LEU A 13 -12.47 -11.54 6.99
CA LEU A 13 -13.69 -11.69 6.18
C LEU A 13 -13.53 -11.22 4.72
N LEU A 14 -12.48 -10.47 4.37
CA LEU A 14 -12.28 -9.97 2.99
C LEU A 14 -11.83 -11.05 1.99
N LYS A 15 -11.51 -12.28 2.45
CA LYS A 15 -10.86 -13.31 1.61
C LYS A 15 -11.55 -14.67 1.49
N GLN A 16 -12.68 -14.93 2.15
CA GLN A 16 -13.37 -16.21 2.04
C GLN A 16 -14.72 -16.11 1.30
N THR A 17 -14.73 -15.89 -0.03
CA THR A 17 -15.89 -16.25 -0.88
C THR A 17 -15.58 -16.14 -2.38
N ILE A 18 -14.83 -17.10 -2.92
CA ILE A 18 -15.01 -17.55 -4.32
C ILE A 18 -14.96 -19.08 -4.31
N ARG A 19 -16.14 -19.71 -4.16
CA ARG A 19 -16.47 -21.06 -4.66
C ARG A 19 -17.99 -21.26 -4.55
N PRO A 20 -18.73 -21.43 -5.67
CA PRO A 20 -20.13 -21.81 -5.60
C PRO A 20 -20.25 -23.27 -5.14
N SER A 21 -20.95 -23.51 -4.03
CA SER A 21 -21.33 -24.84 -3.57
C SER A 21 -22.69 -25.23 -4.17
N ILE A 22 -22.68 -25.99 -5.27
CA ILE A 22 -23.81 -26.88 -5.59
C ILE A 22 -23.47 -28.23 -4.97
N ALA A 23 -24.12 -28.56 -3.86
CA ALA A 23 -24.11 -29.90 -3.29
C ALA A 23 -25.54 -30.28 -2.88
N ALA A 24 -26.28 -30.91 -3.79
CA ALA A 24 -27.38 -31.79 -3.43
C ALA A 24 -26.87 -33.24 -3.50
N ARG A 25 -26.71 -33.86 -2.33
CA ARG A 25 -26.44 -35.29 -2.18
C ARG A 25 -27.69 -36.08 -2.54
N SER A 26 -27.54 -37.12 -3.35
CA SER A 26 -28.32 -38.35 -3.17
C SER A 26 -27.39 -39.55 -3.40
N GLN A 27 -27.27 -40.39 -2.38
CA GLN A 27 -26.68 -41.72 -2.45
C GLN A 27 -27.75 -42.69 -2.95
N ALA A 28 -27.41 -43.56 -3.92
CA ALA A 28 -27.91 -44.94 -3.98
C ALA A 28 -27.15 -45.78 -5.02
N HIS A 29 -26.58 -46.89 -4.54
CA HIS A 29 -26.33 -48.19 -5.19
C HIS A 29 -26.38 -48.32 -6.72
N SER A 30 -25.33 -48.91 -7.32
CA SER A 30 -25.22 -50.37 -7.53
C SER A 30 -24.11 -50.73 -8.53
N ARG A 31 -23.65 -51.97 -8.43
CA ARG A 31 -22.64 -52.64 -9.26
C ARG A 31 -23.09 -52.76 -10.71
N LEU A 32 -22.16 -52.74 -11.67
CA LEU A 32 -21.90 -53.83 -12.62
C LEU A 32 -20.78 -53.48 -13.61
N ALA A 33 -19.96 -54.50 -13.88
CA ALA A 33 -18.90 -54.50 -14.88
C ALA A 33 -19.46 -54.63 -16.31
N SER A 34 -18.76 -54.10 -17.32
CA SER A 34 -18.41 -54.83 -18.56
C SER A 34 -17.65 -53.96 -19.56
N THR A 35 -16.92 -54.69 -20.41
CA THR A 35 -15.91 -54.41 -21.44
C THR A 35 -16.31 -53.46 -22.59
N PRO A 36 -15.32 -52.98 -23.38
CA PRO A 36 -15.56 -52.04 -24.48
C PRO A 36 -15.99 -52.76 -25.75
N ARG A 37 -16.91 -52.15 -26.52
CA ARG A 37 -17.24 -52.61 -27.88
C ARG A 37 -17.14 -51.47 -28.88
N SER A 38 -16.42 -51.77 -29.94
CA SER A 38 -16.30 -51.01 -31.18
C SER A 38 -17.63 -50.87 -31.91
N SER A 39 -17.83 -49.73 -32.56
CA SER A 39 -18.63 -49.61 -33.80
C SER A 39 -18.13 -48.37 -34.54
N ILE A 40 -17.42 -48.56 -35.66
CA ILE A 40 -17.91 -48.67 -37.04
C ILE A 40 -18.34 -47.31 -37.61
N ARG A 41 -17.54 -46.89 -38.61
CA ARG A 41 -17.74 -45.82 -39.57
C ARG A 41 -19.14 -45.83 -40.18
N ALA A 42 -19.70 -44.63 -40.35
CA ALA A 42 -20.55 -44.31 -41.48
C ALA A 42 -19.91 -43.15 -42.24
N GLU A 43 -19.53 -43.41 -43.49
CA GLU A 43 -19.05 -42.43 -44.45
C GLU A 43 -20.23 -41.61 -44.98
N THR A 44 -20.08 -40.29 -45.01
CA THR A 44 -20.83 -39.43 -45.92
C THR A 44 -19.82 -38.58 -46.68
N HIS A 45 -19.65 -38.92 -47.96
CA HIS A 45 -18.92 -38.12 -48.93
C HIS A 45 -19.70 -36.84 -49.25
N CYS A 46 -19.06 -35.68 -49.00
CA CYS A 46 -19.39 -34.42 -49.64
C CYS A 46 -18.13 -33.90 -50.36
N TYR A 47 -18.33 -33.41 -51.57
CA TYR A 47 -17.33 -33.04 -52.59
C TYR A 47 -16.24 -32.06 -52.11
N PRO A 48 -15.02 -32.14 -52.66
CA PRO A 48 -13.93 -31.28 -52.26
C PRO A 48 -14.07 -29.89 -52.91
N THR A 49 -14.46 -28.89 -52.12
CA THR A 49 -14.05 -27.52 -52.41
C THR A 49 -12.53 -27.46 -52.27
N ARG A 50 -11.83 -27.18 -53.39
CA ARG A 50 -10.40 -26.83 -53.39
C ARG A 50 -10.21 -25.55 -52.58
N GLN A 51 -10.10 -25.67 -51.27
CA GLN A 51 -9.40 -24.68 -50.47
C GLN A 51 -7.91 -24.91 -50.69
N SER A 52 -7.27 -23.94 -51.31
CA SER A 52 -5.83 -23.77 -51.27
C SER A 52 -5.41 -23.56 -49.81
N SER A 53 -5.24 -24.64 -49.06
CA SER A 53 -4.56 -24.59 -47.77
C SER A 53 -3.09 -24.36 -48.05
N ARG A 54 -2.59 -23.16 -47.76
CA ARG A 54 -1.15 -22.91 -47.73
C ARG A 54 -0.51 -23.96 -46.80
N THR A 55 0.30 -24.85 -47.37
CA THR A 55 1.06 -25.90 -46.67
C THR A 55 2.18 -25.37 -45.77
N ALA A 56 2.38 -24.05 -45.70
CA ALA A 56 3.44 -23.41 -44.91
C ALA A 56 3.10 -23.21 -43.43
N ALA A 57 1.91 -23.64 -42.95
CA ALA A 57 1.54 -23.55 -41.54
C ALA A 57 1.90 -24.83 -40.77
N THR A 58 3.13 -25.32 -40.92
CA THR A 58 3.69 -26.29 -39.97
C THR A 58 4.09 -25.55 -38.70
N PHE A 59 3.48 -25.92 -37.57
CA PHE A 59 3.92 -25.50 -36.24
C PHE A 59 5.43 -25.63 -36.13
N THR A 60 6.14 -24.53 -35.89
CA THR A 60 7.55 -24.59 -35.51
C THR A 60 7.62 -25.41 -34.23
N HIS A 61 8.19 -26.61 -34.28
CA HIS A 61 8.29 -27.46 -33.09
C HIS A 61 9.04 -26.72 -31.98
N SER A 62 8.64 -26.95 -30.73
CA SER A 62 9.26 -26.35 -29.53
C SER A 62 10.78 -26.56 -29.46
N HIS A 63 11.30 -27.67 -29.99
CA HIS A 63 12.73 -27.95 -30.02
C HIS A 63 13.53 -26.95 -30.89
N HIS A 64 12.96 -26.42 -31.98
CA HIS A 64 13.62 -25.38 -32.78
C HIS A 64 13.69 -24.04 -32.03
N ALA A 65 12.62 -23.68 -31.31
CA ALA A 65 12.60 -22.47 -30.48
C ALA A 65 13.60 -22.57 -29.31
N GLU A 66 13.74 -23.77 -28.74
CA GLU A 66 14.72 -24.06 -27.69
C GLU A 66 16.16 -24.01 -28.22
N ALA A 67 16.43 -24.61 -29.39
CA ALA A 67 17.76 -24.61 -30.01
C ALA A 67 18.31 -23.21 -30.31
N VAL A 68 17.45 -22.25 -30.70
CA VAL A 68 17.86 -20.86 -30.97
C VAL A 68 18.20 -20.10 -29.68
N SER A 69 17.72 -20.56 -28.52
CA SER A 69 17.96 -19.89 -27.23
C SER A 69 19.19 -20.44 -26.49
N ILE A 70 19.77 -21.57 -26.92
CA ILE A 70 20.96 -22.15 -26.28
C ILE A 70 22.18 -21.29 -26.60
N LEU A 71 22.87 -20.84 -25.56
CA LEU A 71 24.14 -20.12 -25.70
C LEU A 71 25.26 -21.11 -26.10
N PRO A 72 25.90 -20.93 -27.26
CA PRO A 72 27.11 -21.70 -27.59
C PRO A 72 28.28 -21.21 -26.74
N THR A 73 29.15 -22.11 -26.30
CA THR A 73 30.42 -21.74 -25.67
C THR A 73 31.53 -21.68 -26.70
N THR A 74 32.40 -20.69 -26.56
CA THR A 74 33.67 -20.58 -27.32
C THR A 74 34.89 -20.74 -26.42
N VAL A 75 34.68 -21.08 -25.14
CA VAL A 75 35.74 -21.25 -24.14
C VAL A 75 36.52 -22.53 -24.41
N ASP A 76 37.82 -22.39 -24.67
CA ASP A 76 38.78 -23.49 -24.66
C ASP A 76 39.45 -23.60 -23.28
N THR A 77 39.05 -24.61 -22.50
CA THR A 77 39.60 -24.87 -21.16
C THR A 77 41.08 -25.30 -21.18
N ASN A 78 41.63 -25.65 -22.34
CA ASN A 78 43.04 -25.99 -22.49
C ASN A 78 43.93 -24.81 -22.84
N SER A 79 43.34 -23.67 -23.21
CA SER A 79 44.06 -22.44 -23.56
C SER A 79 44.90 -21.92 -22.40
N ALA A 80 46.00 -21.24 -22.73
CA ALA A 80 46.90 -20.65 -21.73
C ALA A 80 46.19 -19.58 -20.89
N ASP A 81 45.35 -18.75 -21.53
CA ASP A 81 44.59 -17.70 -20.84
C ASP A 81 43.58 -18.28 -19.83
N PHE A 82 42.84 -19.33 -20.20
CA PHE A 82 41.91 -19.98 -19.27
C PHE A 82 42.63 -20.57 -18.05
N LYS A 83 43.74 -21.27 -18.28
CA LYS A 83 44.54 -21.88 -17.21
C LYS A 83 45.12 -20.83 -16.27
N GLU A 84 45.60 -19.72 -16.79
CA GLU A 84 46.15 -18.63 -15.96
C GLU A 84 45.05 -17.90 -15.18
N ASN A 85 43.93 -17.56 -15.82
CA ASN A 85 42.76 -16.99 -15.14
C ASN A 85 42.29 -17.90 -14.00
N LYS A 86 42.19 -19.21 -14.28
CA LYS A 86 41.78 -20.21 -13.31
C LYS A 86 42.75 -20.28 -12.14
N ARG A 87 44.05 -20.34 -12.40
CA ARG A 87 45.10 -20.35 -11.36
C ARG A 87 44.98 -19.14 -10.43
N GLN A 88 44.85 -17.94 -10.99
CA GLN A 88 44.74 -16.70 -10.21
C GLN A 88 43.44 -16.62 -9.39
N MET A 89 42.32 -17.04 -9.98
CA MET A 89 41.03 -17.07 -9.27
C MET A 89 40.99 -18.14 -8.18
N ASP A 90 41.54 -19.32 -8.44
CA ASP A 90 41.63 -20.41 -7.47
C ASP A 90 42.49 -19.97 -6.27
N GLU A 91 43.62 -19.28 -6.50
CA GLU A 91 44.47 -18.69 -5.44
C GLU A 91 43.70 -17.63 -4.61
N ALA A 92 42.97 -16.71 -5.26
CA ALA A 92 42.14 -15.73 -4.58
C ALA A 92 41.02 -16.38 -3.74
N THR A 93 40.42 -17.44 -4.28
CA THR A 93 39.36 -18.22 -3.61
C THR A 93 39.92 -18.98 -2.41
N GLU A 94 41.09 -19.61 -2.53
CA GLU A 94 41.76 -20.32 -1.43
C GLU A 94 42.11 -19.38 -0.28
N ASN A 95 42.62 -18.18 -0.58
CA ASN A 95 42.88 -17.15 0.42
C ASN A 95 41.61 -16.76 1.20
N LEU A 96 40.48 -16.62 0.50
CA LEU A 96 39.19 -16.34 1.13
C LEU A 96 38.68 -17.53 1.96
N VAL A 97 38.84 -18.75 1.48
CA VAL A 97 38.47 -19.97 2.23
C VAL A 97 39.25 -20.05 3.54
N ASN A 98 40.57 -19.80 3.49
CA ASN A 98 41.43 -19.77 4.67
C ASN A 98 41.03 -18.66 5.64
N LEU A 99 40.69 -17.47 5.12
CA LEU A 99 40.20 -16.36 5.92
C LEU A 99 38.85 -16.68 6.57
N HIS A 100 37.90 -17.25 5.82
CA HIS A 100 36.62 -17.69 6.35
C HIS A 100 36.78 -18.78 7.41
N ALA A 101 37.70 -19.74 7.23
CA ALA A 101 38.00 -20.75 8.24
C ALA A 101 38.55 -20.12 9.53
N LYS A 102 39.40 -19.10 9.41
CA LYS A 102 39.90 -18.33 10.56
C LYS A 102 38.78 -17.52 11.24
N ILE A 103 37.88 -16.90 10.49
CA ILE A 103 36.77 -16.13 11.06
C ILE A 103 35.72 -17.03 11.70
N ALA A 104 35.45 -18.19 11.10
CA ALA A 104 34.48 -19.16 11.58
C ALA A 104 34.82 -19.72 12.97
N GLN A 105 36.09 -19.64 13.37
CA GLN A 105 36.57 -19.99 14.69
C GLN A 105 35.97 -19.11 15.81
N GLY A 106 35.50 -17.89 15.52
CA GLY A 106 34.99 -16.96 16.54
C GLY A 106 36.10 -16.34 17.36
N GLY A 107 35.88 -16.19 18.67
CA GLY A 107 36.84 -15.58 19.58
C GLY A 107 38.11 -16.43 19.84
N PRO A 108 39.07 -15.90 20.63
CA PRO A 108 40.30 -16.60 20.96
C PRO A 108 40.05 -17.96 21.63
N GLN A 109 40.94 -18.95 21.42
CA GLN A 109 40.80 -20.31 21.97
C GLN A 109 40.40 -20.34 23.46
N LYS A 110 41.07 -19.54 24.30
CA LYS A 110 40.78 -19.43 25.73
C LYS A 110 39.32 -19.02 26.03
N ALA A 111 38.73 -18.14 25.21
CA ALA A 111 37.34 -17.72 25.38
C ALA A 111 36.38 -18.84 25.00
N ARG A 112 36.69 -19.62 23.95
CA ARG A 112 35.91 -20.79 23.51
C ARG A 112 35.94 -21.91 24.54
N ASP A 113 37.13 -22.23 25.05
CA ASP A 113 37.29 -23.26 26.10
C ASP A 113 36.48 -22.87 27.33
N LYS A 114 36.55 -21.60 27.74
CA LYS A 114 35.75 -21.08 28.86
C LYS A 114 34.24 -21.13 28.58
N HIS A 115 33.82 -20.91 27.34
CA HIS A 115 32.41 -21.01 26.93
C HIS A 115 31.91 -22.46 27.04
N VAL A 116 32.67 -23.41 26.52
CA VAL A 116 32.35 -24.85 26.60
C VAL A 116 32.42 -25.38 28.03
N GLN A 117 33.40 -24.95 28.83
CA GLN A 117 33.50 -25.29 30.26
C GLN A 117 32.29 -24.83 31.08
N ARG A 118 31.54 -23.84 30.59
CA ARG A 118 30.27 -23.38 31.20
C ARG A 118 29.06 -24.22 30.76
N GLY A 119 29.26 -25.30 30.01
CA GLY A 119 28.19 -26.16 29.50
C GLY A 119 27.47 -25.62 28.27
N LYS A 120 27.99 -24.57 27.64
CA LYS A 120 27.34 -23.87 26.51
C LYS A 120 27.82 -24.40 25.16
N MET A 121 26.92 -24.53 24.20
CA MET A 121 27.24 -24.80 22.80
C MET A 121 27.84 -23.56 22.13
N LEU A 122 28.80 -23.74 21.22
CA LEU A 122 29.29 -22.62 20.40
C LEU A 122 28.21 -22.18 19.40
N VAL A 123 28.28 -20.93 18.94
CA VAL A 123 27.24 -20.31 18.10
C VAL A 123 26.95 -21.12 16.83
N ARG A 124 27.97 -21.64 16.14
CA ARG A 124 27.82 -22.43 14.91
C ARG A 124 27.30 -23.84 15.18
N ASP A 125 27.62 -24.41 16.34
CA ASP A 125 27.06 -25.69 16.77
C ASP A 125 25.57 -25.54 17.06
N ARG A 126 25.15 -24.43 17.69
CA ARG A 126 23.74 -24.10 17.91
C ARG A 126 22.97 -23.99 16.60
N ILE A 127 23.52 -23.26 15.62
CA ILE A 127 22.91 -23.14 14.28
C ILE A 127 22.82 -24.51 13.60
N THR A 128 23.88 -25.31 13.66
CA THR A 128 23.92 -26.65 13.05
C THR A 128 22.86 -27.58 13.65
N ALA A 129 22.66 -27.53 14.97
CA ALA A 129 21.63 -28.30 15.65
C ALA A 129 20.20 -27.76 15.42
N LEU A 130 20.06 -26.47 15.11
CA LEU A 130 18.78 -25.83 14.81
C LEU A 130 18.26 -26.16 13.40
N VAL A 131 19.14 -26.15 12.40
CA VAL A 131 18.81 -26.33 10.98
C VAL A 131 18.49 -27.80 10.65
N ASP A 132 17.58 -28.02 9.71
CA ASP A 132 17.17 -29.35 9.26
C ASP A 132 18.34 -30.12 8.63
N PRO A 133 18.58 -31.38 9.03
CA PRO A 133 19.63 -32.20 8.45
C PRO A 133 19.53 -32.31 6.92
N GLY A 134 20.66 -32.16 6.24
CA GLY A 134 20.74 -32.24 4.77
C GLY A 134 20.29 -30.97 4.03
N THR A 135 19.86 -29.92 4.74
CA THR A 135 19.53 -28.63 4.12
C THR A 135 20.69 -27.64 4.19
N PRO A 136 20.80 -26.69 3.24
CA PRO A 136 21.85 -25.68 3.28
C PRO A 136 21.57 -24.58 4.31
N PHE A 137 22.64 -24.02 4.87
CA PHE A 137 22.61 -22.75 5.60
C PHE A 137 23.36 -21.69 4.79
N LEU A 138 22.65 -20.66 4.32
CA LEU A 138 23.23 -19.53 3.62
C LEU A 138 23.67 -18.47 4.64
N GLU A 139 24.92 -18.55 5.08
CA GLU A 139 25.51 -17.56 5.97
C GLU A 139 25.75 -16.22 5.25
N LEU A 140 25.50 -15.11 5.95
CA LEU A 140 25.58 -13.76 5.42
C LEU A 140 26.72 -12.96 6.08
N SER A 141 27.42 -12.17 5.26
CA SER A 141 28.46 -11.22 5.66
C SER A 141 29.48 -11.83 6.61
N GLN A 142 30.08 -12.96 6.21
CA GLN A 142 31.05 -13.70 7.04
C GLN A 142 32.21 -12.81 7.51
N MET A 143 32.67 -11.91 6.64
CA MET A 143 33.84 -11.05 6.92
C MET A 143 33.55 -9.78 7.71
N ALA A 144 32.30 -9.56 8.14
CA ALA A 144 31.93 -8.37 8.91
C ALA A 144 32.92 -8.09 10.04
N GLY A 145 33.37 -6.83 10.17
CA GLY A 145 34.28 -6.38 11.23
C GLY A 145 35.75 -6.75 11.02
N TYR A 146 36.10 -7.52 9.97
CA TYR A 146 37.50 -7.88 9.71
C TYR A 146 38.38 -6.65 9.49
N LYS A 147 39.42 -6.50 10.32
CA LYS A 147 40.36 -5.36 10.31
C LYS A 147 39.68 -3.98 10.29
N MET A 148 38.51 -3.86 10.93
CA MET A 148 37.78 -2.60 11.02
C MET A 148 38.13 -1.80 12.27
N TYR A 149 38.58 -2.47 13.34
CA TYR A 149 38.90 -1.86 14.63
C TYR A 149 40.39 -2.05 14.94
N ASP A 150 41.06 -1.00 15.40
CA ASP A 150 42.53 -0.99 15.56
C ASP A 150 43.03 -1.97 16.62
N VAL A 151 42.27 -2.12 17.71
CA VAL A 151 42.69 -2.88 18.90
C VAL A 151 41.99 -4.24 18.99
N ASP A 152 40.73 -4.30 18.57
CA ASP A 152 39.87 -5.46 18.79
C ASP A 152 39.66 -6.25 17.50
N ASP A 153 39.90 -7.56 17.56
CA ASP A 153 39.46 -8.48 16.52
C ASP A 153 38.00 -8.88 16.78
N VAL A 154 37.12 -8.60 15.81
CA VAL A 154 35.67 -8.81 15.91
C VAL A 154 35.22 -9.70 14.74
N PRO A 155 35.62 -10.98 14.70
CA PRO A 155 35.32 -11.87 13.59
C PRO A 155 33.81 -12.01 13.38
N ALA A 156 33.38 -11.96 12.13
CA ALA A 156 31.98 -11.95 11.70
C ALA A 156 31.11 -10.84 12.35
N GLY A 157 31.72 -9.83 12.96
CA GLY A 157 31.03 -8.79 13.70
C GLY A 157 30.51 -9.27 15.06
N GLY A 158 30.98 -10.40 15.58
CA GLY A 158 30.47 -10.98 16.84
C GLY A 158 29.05 -11.55 16.73
N ILE A 159 28.56 -11.75 15.51
CA ILE A 159 27.21 -12.27 15.24
C ILE A 159 27.21 -13.09 13.94
N VAL A 160 26.62 -14.28 13.99
CA VAL A 160 26.41 -15.12 12.80
C VAL A 160 24.97 -14.93 12.36
N THR A 161 24.79 -14.53 11.10
CA THR A 161 23.47 -14.35 10.50
C THR A 161 23.36 -15.21 9.25
N GLY A 162 22.18 -15.73 8.95
CA GLY A 162 21.98 -16.52 7.75
C GLY A 162 20.60 -17.10 7.62
N ILE A 163 20.34 -17.74 6.49
CA ILE A 163 19.05 -18.35 6.17
C ILE A 163 19.21 -19.86 6.23
N GLY A 164 18.37 -20.51 7.04
CA GLY A 164 18.35 -21.96 7.21
C GLY A 164 16.94 -22.53 7.07
N THR A 165 16.84 -23.81 6.75
CA THR A 165 15.54 -24.51 6.76
C THR A 165 15.33 -25.14 8.14
N ILE A 166 14.20 -24.88 8.78
CA ILE A 166 13.87 -25.37 10.12
C ILE A 166 12.43 -25.88 10.07
N ASN A 167 12.25 -27.19 10.29
CA ASN A 167 10.97 -27.88 10.10
C ASN A 167 10.32 -27.60 8.74
N GLY A 168 11.13 -27.58 7.68
CA GLY A 168 10.71 -27.32 6.30
C GLY A 168 10.42 -25.84 5.99
N ILE A 169 10.65 -24.92 6.93
CA ILE A 169 10.40 -23.48 6.77
C ILE A 169 11.73 -22.75 6.64
N GLN A 170 11.86 -21.85 5.67
CA GLN A 170 13.04 -20.99 5.56
C GLN A 170 12.93 -19.86 6.60
N CYS A 171 13.87 -19.82 7.52
CA CYS A 171 13.94 -18.81 8.59
C CYS A 171 15.25 -18.05 8.50
N ILE A 172 15.22 -16.78 8.92
CA ILE A 172 16.46 -16.06 9.21
C ILE A 172 16.89 -16.39 10.64
N VAL A 173 18.17 -16.69 10.80
CA VAL A 173 18.80 -16.95 12.09
C VAL A 173 19.78 -15.82 12.38
N VAL A 174 19.71 -15.27 13.59
CA VAL A 174 20.58 -14.21 14.09
C VAL A 174 21.13 -14.68 15.43
N ALA A 175 22.40 -15.03 15.48
CA ALA A 175 23.01 -15.71 16.63
C ALA A 175 24.26 -14.98 17.12
N ASN A 176 24.26 -14.53 18.37
CA ASN A 176 25.42 -13.86 18.95
C ASN A 176 26.56 -14.85 19.22
N ASP A 177 27.80 -14.43 18.94
CA ASP A 177 28.98 -15.18 19.33
C ASP A 177 29.54 -14.61 20.65
N ALA A 178 29.15 -15.21 21.77
CA ALA A 178 29.61 -14.81 23.09
C ALA A 178 31.13 -14.98 23.29
N THR A 179 31.82 -15.74 22.42
CA THR A 179 33.28 -15.88 22.49
C THR A 179 34.01 -14.65 21.95
N VAL A 180 33.35 -13.86 21.10
CA VAL A 180 33.87 -12.61 20.52
C VAL A 180 33.53 -11.45 21.43
N LYS A 181 34.50 -11.02 22.25
CA LYS A 181 34.36 -9.88 23.18
C LYS A 181 33.12 -9.98 24.10
N GLY A 182 32.64 -11.19 24.41
CA GLY A 182 31.43 -11.39 25.23
C GLY A 182 30.13 -11.20 24.46
N GLY A 183 30.15 -11.24 23.12
CA GLY A 183 28.99 -11.03 22.26
C GLY A 183 28.50 -9.58 22.22
N THR A 184 29.35 -8.61 22.62
CA THR A 184 28.95 -7.20 22.68
C THR A 184 28.73 -6.60 21.30
N TYR A 185 27.75 -5.71 21.17
CA TYR A 185 27.44 -5.03 19.91
C TYR A 185 28.41 -3.90 19.60
N TYR A 186 29.24 -4.10 18.58
CA TYR A 186 29.99 -3.04 17.89
C TYR A 186 29.11 -2.38 16.82
N PRO A 187 29.50 -1.21 16.28
CA PRO A 187 28.77 -0.58 15.17
C PRO A 187 28.47 -1.54 14.01
N ILE A 188 29.44 -2.38 13.66
CA ILE A 188 29.27 -3.37 12.58
C ILE A 188 28.30 -4.50 12.95
N THR A 189 28.24 -4.87 14.23
CA THR A 189 27.29 -5.87 14.76
C THR A 189 25.86 -5.39 14.60
N VAL A 190 25.60 -4.11 14.94
CA VAL A 190 24.28 -3.48 14.77
C VAL A 190 23.91 -3.48 13.29
N LYS A 191 24.80 -3.00 12.43
CA LYS A 191 24.57 -2.97 10.97
C LYS A 191 24.25 -4.36 10.41
N LYS A 192 24.95 -5.40 10.89
CA LYS A 192 24.73 -6.80 10.47
C LYS A 192 23.41 -7.37 10.97
N HIS A 193 23.03 -7.07 12.22
CA HIS A 193 21.73 -7.45 12.76
C HIS A 193 20.60 -6.78 11.96
N LEU A 194 20.68 -5.47 11.73
CA LEU A 194 19.67 -4.73 10.97
C LEU A 194 19.56 -5.22 9.52
N ARG A 195 20.68 -5.56 8.87
CA ARG A 195 20.65 -6.16 7.52
C ARG A 195 19.92 -7.51 7.52
N ALA A 196 20.13 -8.36 8.53
CA ALA A 196 19.40 -9.61 8.64
C ALA A 196 17.89 -9.37 8.79
N GLN A 197 17.47 -8.43 9.64
CA GLN A 197 16.06 -8.06 9.76
C GLN A 197 15.48 -7.47 8.47
N GLN A 198 16.24 -6.66 7.74
CA GLN A 198 15.81 -6.15 6.44
C GLN A 198 15.53 -7.29 5.47
N ILE A 199 16.45 -8.26 5.36
CA ILE A 199 16.25 -9.45 4.51
C ILE A 199 15.01 -10.24 4.97
N ALA A 200 14.82 -10.39 6.28
CA ALA A 200 13.66 -11.08 6.85
C ALA A 200 12.34 -10.38 6.50
N GLN A 201 12.28 -9.06 6.68
CA GLN A 201 11.11 -8.25 6.40
C GLN A 201 10.76 -8.25 4.92
N GLU A 202 11.74 -8.01 4.04
CA GLU A 202 11.54 -7.95 2.60
C GLU A 202 11.07 -9.30 2.04
N ASN A 203 11.58 -10.42 2.56
CA ASN A 203 11.29 -11.77 2.07
C ASN A 203 10.31 -12.56 2.96
N ARG A 204 9.73 -11.90 3.98
CA ARG A 204 8.80 -12.47 4.97
C ARG A 204 9.30 -13.78 5.60
N LEU A 205 10.51 -13.77 6.15
CA LEU A 205 11.09 -14.93 6.81
C LEU A 205 10.88 -14.85 8.33
N PRO A 206 10.37 -15.91 8.98
CA PRO A 206 10.39 -15.98 10.44
C PRO A 206 11.81 -15.75 10.98
N CYS A 207 11.90 -14.95 12.05
CA CYS A 207 13.15 -14.56 12.68
C CYS A 207 13.42 -15.43 13.91
N ILE A 208 14.62 -15.99 14.01
CA ILE A 208 15.08 -16.73 15.19
C ILE A 208 16.34 -16.06 15.74
N TYR A 209 16.22 -15.51 16.94
CA TYR A 209 17.29 -14.84 17.66
C TYR A 209 17.90 -15.78 18.69
N LEU A 210 19.15 -16.21 18.48
CA LEU A 210 19.92 -16.96 19.50
C LEU A 210 20.73 -15.95 20.31
N VAL A 211 20.14 -15.47 21.40
CA VAL A 211 20.61 -14.32 22.18
C VAL A 211 21.64 -14.77 23.23
N ASP A 212 22.83 -14.18 23.14
CA ASP A 212 23.94 -14.44 24.06
C ASP A 212 24.93 -13.26 24.02
N SER A 213 24.54 -12.13 24.60
CA SER A 213 25.24 -10.85 24.44
C SER A 213 25.40 -10.09 25.76
N GLY A 214 26.64 -9.67 26.04
CA GLY A 214 26.98 -8.80 27.17
C GLY A 214 26.52 -7.34 27.06
N GLY A 215 25.80 -6.95 26.00
CA GLY A 215 25.29 -5.59 25.79
C GLY A 215 26.03 -4.82 24.68
N ALA A 216 26.04 -3.49 24.76
CA ALA A 216 26.70 -2.63 23.78
C ALA A 216 28.21 -2.49 24.03
N ASN A 217 29.00 -2.30 22.99
CA ASN A 217 30.40 -1.89 23.12
C ASN A 217 30.47 -0.44 23.61
N LEU A 218 30.70 -0.26 24.91
CA LEU A 218 30.66 1.05 25.56
C LEU A 218 31.66 2.09 24.99
N PRO A 219 32.90 1.73 24.60
CA PRO A 219 33.81 2.69 23.98
C PRO A 219 33.27 3.31 22.69
N ASN A 220 32.51 2.55 21.90
CA ASN A 220 31.91 3.00 20.64
C ASN A 220 30.41 3.31 20.78
N GLN A 221 29.91 3.62 21.98
CA GLN A 221 28.47 3.76 22.23
C GLN A 221 27.78 4.81 21.34
N ALA A 222 28.49 5.87 20.94
CA ALA A 222 27.95 6.94 20.10
C ALA A 222 27.57 6.43 18.69
N ASP A 223 28.26 5.40 18.21
CA ASP A 223 28.02 4.74 16.91
C ASP A 223 27.19 3.44 17.05
N VAL A 224 26.67 3.19 18.26
CA VAL A 224 25.87 1.99 18.57
C VAL A 224 24.47 2.36 19.06
N PHE A 225 24.26 3.50 19.73
CA PHE A 225 23.02 3.79 20.44
C PHE A 225 22.08 4.83 19.79
N PRO A 226 22.50 6.06 19.44
CA PRO A 226 21.56 7.18 19.29
C PRO A 226 20.82 7.31 17.95
N ASP A 227 21.41 6.90 16.82
CA ASP A 227 20.91 7.26 15.48
C ASP A 227 19.80 6.31 14.96
N ALA A 228 19.11 6.70 13.88
CA ALA A 228 17.97 5.99 13.32
C ALA A 228 18.24 4.53 12.93
N ASN A 229 19.48 4.21 12.59
CA ASN A 229 19.95 2.87 12.22
C ASN A 229 20.90 2.26 13.27
N HIS A 230 20.77 2.69 14.53
CA HIS A 230 21.50 2.14 15.66
C HIS A 230 20.68 1.08 16.42
N PHE A 231 21.16 0.64 17.58
CA PHE A 231 20.68 -0.54 18.31
C PHE A 231 19.17 -0.54 18.56
N GLY A 232 18.57 0.61 18.85
CA GLY A 232 17.11 0.75 19.05
C GLY A 232 16.27 0.35 17.83
N ARG A 233 16.83 0.42 16.62
CA ARG A 233 16.13 0.04 15.38
C ARG A 233 15.82 -1.45 15.32
N ILE A 234 16.58 -2.29 16.04
CA ILE A 234 16.33 -3.73 16.14
C ILE A 234 14.92 -3.98 16.70
N PHE A 235 14.57 -3.28 17.78
CA PHE A 235 13.29 -3.43 18.48
C PHE A 235 12.12 -2.88 17.64
N TYR A 236 12.34 -1.72 17.00
CA TYR A 236 11.36 -1.16 16.06
C TYR A 236 11.05 -2.16 14.95
N ASN A 237 12.09 -2.74 14.32
CA ASN A 237 11.91 -3.72 13.25
C ASN A 237 11.23 -5.00 13.76
N GLN A 238 11.57 -5.52 14.95
CA GLN A 238 10.89 -6.68 15.55
C GLN A 238 9.39 -6.42 15.72
N ALA A 239 9.01 -5.29 16.31
CA ALA A 239 7.60 -4.92 16.50
C ALA A 239 6.86 -4.78 15.16
N ARG A 240 7.47 -4.13 14.16
CA ARG A 240 6.87 -3.98 12.82
C ARG A 240 6.72 -5.33 12.12
N MET A 241 7.74 -6.19 12.16
CA MET A 241 7.67 -7.52 11.56
C MET A 241 6.63 -8.42 12.23
N SER A 242 6.55 -8.42 13.57
CA SER A 242 5.47 -9.13 14.31
C SER A 242 4.08 -8.61 13.89
N ALA A 243 3.91 -7.28 13.79
CA ALA A 243 2.66 -6.69 13.30
C ALA A 243 2.33 -7.07 11.84
N MET A 244 3.35 -7.24 10.99
CA MET A 244 3.22 -7.77 9.62
C MET A 244 2.96 -9.29 9.56
N GLY A 245 2.84 -9.95 10.72
CA GLY A 245 2.65 -11.40 10.86
C GLY A 245 3.88 -12.23 10.50
N ILE A 246 5.09 -11.66 10.59
CA ILE A 246 6.36 -12.36 10.45
C ILE A 246 6.82 -12.76 11.87
N PRO A 247 6.81 -14.07 12.22
CA PRO A 247 7.06 -14.51 13.59
C PRO A 247 8.45 -14.14 14.09
N GLN A 248 8.52 -13.63 15.32
CA GLN A 248 9.74 -13.30 16.04
C GLN A 248 9.95 -14.30 17.18
N ILE A 249 11.00 -15.11 17.12
CA ILE A 249 11.29 -16.15 18.13
C ILE A 249 12.64 -15.85 18.76
N SER A 250 12.70 -15.80 20.09
CA SER A 250 13.96 -15.62 20.83
C SER A 250 14.33 -16.86 21.64
N VAL A 251 15.63 -17.13 21.70
CA VAL A 251 16.25 -18.17 22.52
C VAL A 251 17.38 -17.54 23.32
N VAL A 252 17.15 -17.27 24.60
CA VAL A 252 18.10 -16.65 25.51
C VAL A 252 18.99 -17.72 26.12
N MET A 253 20.23 -17.78 25.63
CA MET A 253 21.22 -18.81 25.96
C MET A 253 22.42 -18.22 26.75
N GLY A 254 22.24 -17.05 27.35
CA GLY A 254 23.27 -16.35 28.11
C GLY A 254 22.79 -14.99 28.61
N PRO A 255 23.72 -14.07 28.94
CA PRO A 255 23.37 -12.72 29.34
C PRO A 255 22.60 -11.98 28.26
N CYS A 256 21.62 -11.19 28.68
CA CYS A 256 20.79 -10.33 27.86
C CYS A 256 20.45 -9.05 28.67
N THR A 257 21.38 -8.09 28.65
CA THR A 257 21.35 -6.92 29.55
C THR A 257 20.95 -5.63 28.84
N ALA A 258 20.32 -4.71 29.59
CA ALA A 258 19.96 -3.36 29.18
C ALA A 258 19.13 -3.35 27.90
N GLY A 259 19.56 -2.66 26.85
CA GLY A 259 18.84 -2.64 25.57
C GLY A 259 18.63 -4.04 25.00
N GLY A 260 19.59 -4.97 25.20
CA GLY A 260 19.47 -6.33 24.68
C GLY A 260 18.24 -7.07 25.20
N ALA A 261 17.78 -6.75 26.42
CA ALA A 261 16.62 -7.36 27.06
C ALA A 261 15.32 -7.20 26.25
N TYR A 262 15.24 -6.20 25.37
CA TYR A 262 14.07 -6.03 24.50
C TYR A 262 14.00 -7.02 23.35
N VAL A 263 15.10 -7.64 22.92
CA VAL A 263 15.05 -8.70 21.89
C VAL A 263 14.13 -9.85 22.30
N PRO A 264 14.35 -10.50 23.47
CA PRO A 264 13.43 -11.52 23.95
C PRO A 264 12.07 -10.95 24.40
N SER A 265 12.05 -9.79 25.07
CA SER A 265 10.79 -9.23 25.61
C SER A 265 9.80 -8.76 24.54
N MET A 266 10.26 -8.55 23.29
CA MET A 266 9.44 -8.15 22.15
C MET A 266 9.31 -9.25 21.08
N SER A 267 9.76 -10.46 21.38
CA SER A 267 9.51 -11.63 20.52
C SER A 267 8.12 -12.20 20.79
N ASP A 268 7.52 -12.85 19.79
CA ASP A 268 6.20 -13.47 19.90
C ASP A 268 6.23 -14.70 20.82
N GLU A 269 7.34 -15.46 20.75
CA GLU A 269 7.64 -16.56 21.68
C GLU A 269 9.12 -16.48 22.12
N ASN A 270 9.34 -16.65 23.42
CA ASN A 270 10.64 -16.48 24.07
C ASN A 270 11.00 -17.70 24.92
N ILE A 271 12.16 -18.29 24.62
CA ILE A 271 12.71 -19.47 25.29
C ILE A 271 13.94 -19.03 26.08
N ILE A 272 14.08 -19.47 27.34
CA ILE A 272 15.25 -19.15 28.17
C ILE A 272 15.87 -20.43 28.75
N VAL A 273 17.21 -20.50 28.78
CA VAL A 273 17.93 -21.62 29.41
C VAL A 273 18.07 -21.36 30.92
N GLU A 274 17.59 -22.29 31.74
CA GLU A 274 17.66 -22.25 33.20
C GLU A 274 19.12 -22.16 33.70
N ASN A 275 19.37 -21.35 34.74
CA ASN A 275 20.71 -21.15 35.33
C ASN A 275 21.80 -20.67 34.36
N GLN A 276 21.42 -20.14 33.19
CA GLN A 276 22.35 -19.72 32.14
C GLN A 276 21.90 -18.44 31.43
N GLY A 277 20.63 -18.41 31.01
CA GLY A 277 19.99 -17.26 30.41
C GLY A 277 19.62 -16.23 31.47
N HIS A 278 19.90 -14.96 31.21
CA HIS A 278 19.56 -13.88 32.13
C HIS A 278 19.03 -12.66 31.36
N ILE A 279 17.87 -12.13 31.73
CA ILE A 279 17.27 -10.94 31.12
C ILE A 279 17.11 -9.86 32.19
N PHE A 280 17.67 -8.67 31.97
CA PHE A 280 17.43 -7.54 32.87
C PHE A 280 17.77 -6.20 32.21
N LEU A 281 17.03 -5.15 32.56
CA LEU A 281 17.32 -3.78 32.10
C LEU A 281 18.59 -3.20 32.76
N ALA A 282 18.88 -3.61 33.99
CA ALA A 282 20.09 -3.25 34.70
C ALA A 282 20.65 -4.52 35.34
N GLY A 283 21.88 -4.91 34.99
CA GLY A 283 22.51 -6.07 35.62
C GLY A 283 22.92 -5.82 37.06
N PRO A 284 23.31 -6.88 37.80
CA PRO A 284 23.68 -6.76 39.22
C PRO A 284 24.69 -5.65 39.55
N PRO A 285 25.74 -5.38 38.73
CA PRO A 285 26.65 -4.27 39.00
C PRO A 285 25.95 -2.89 38.99
N LEU A 286 24.98 -2.69 38.09
CA LEU A 286 24.26 -1.43 37.95
C LEU A 286 23.18 -1.28 39.04
N VAL A 287 22.49 -2.37 39.39
CA VAL A 287 21.52 -2.38 40.50
C VAL A 287 22.23 -2.03 41.82
N LYS A 288 23.38 -2.66 42.09
CA LYS A 288 24.19 -2.34 43.27
C LYS A 288 24.65 -0.89 43.28
N ALA A 289 25.08 -0.36 42.13
CA ALA A 289 25.52 1.02 42.02
C ALA A 289 24.38 2.03 42.22
N ALA A 290 23.17 1.71 41.74
CA ALA A 290 22.02 2.62 41.78
C ALA A 290 21.24 2.58 43.10
N THR A 291 21.16 1.42 43.76
CA THR A 291 20.26 1.19 44.91
C THR A 291 20.96 0.65 46.15
N GLY A 292 22.18 0.14 46.02
CA GLY A 292 22.88 -0.59 47.08
C GLY A 292 22.46 -2.05 47.23
N GLU A 293 21.42 -2.51 46.52
CA GLU A 293 20.96 -3.90 46.56
C GLU A 293 22.02 -4.86 45.98
N VAL A 294 22.27 -5.96 46.70
CA VAL A 294 23.18 -7.03 46.27
C VAL A 294 22.33 -8.25 45.94
N VAL A 295 22.16 -8.49 44.65
CA VAL A 295 21.35 -9.58 44.10
C VAL A 295 22.17 -10.36 43.08
N SER A 296 21.95 -11.67 42.96
CA SER A 296 22.63 -12.48 41.95
C SER A 296 22.01 -12.26 40.55
N ALA A 297 22.69 -12.67 39.49
CA ALA A 297 22.11 -12.57 38.14
C ALA A 297 20.87 -13.46 37.97
N GLU A 298 20.88 -14.67 38.57
CA GLU A 298 19.77 -15.61 38.51
C GLU A 298 18.55 -15.09 39.31
N ASP A 299 18.78 -14.53 40.50
CA ASP A 299 17.69 -13.99 41.32
C ASP A 299 17.08 -12.71 40.72
N LEU A 300 17.87 -11.92 40.00
CA LEU A 300 17.43 -10.66 39.40
C LEU A 300 16.66 -10.86 38.08
N GLY A 301 17.04 -11.86 37.29
CA GLY A 301 16.56 -12.00 35.91
C GLY A 301 16.78 -13.37 35.29
N GLY A 302 16.84 -14.43 36.10
CA GLY A 302 17.08 -15.80 35.66
C GLY A 302 15.87 -16.46 34.99
N GLY A 303 16.07 -17.68 34.51
CA GLY A 303 15.08 -18.44 33.75
C GLY A 303 13.78 -18.70 34.52
N LYS A 304 13.88 -19.08 35.80
CA LYS A 304 12.71 -19.35 36.65
C LYS A 304 11.90 -18.09 36.94
N LEU A 305 12.58 -16.99 37.28
CA LEU A 305 11.91 -15.73 37.57
C LEU A 305 11.04 -15.30 36.38
N HIS A 306 11.60 -15.35 35.16
CA HIS A 306 10.88 -14.92 33.97
C HIS A 306 9.80 -15.88 33.48
N SER A 307 9.94 -17.18 33.75
CA SER A 307 8.98 -18.19 33.32
C SER A 307 7.85 -18.42 34.32
N GLU A 308 8.10 -18.24 35.62
CA GLU A 308 7.14 -18.55 36.69
C GLU A 308 6.50 -17.30 37.31
N VAL A 309 7.20 -16.16 37.33
CA VAL A 309 6.77 -14.95 38.04
C VAL A 309 6.43 -13.82 37.09
N SER A 310 7.39 -13.37 36.28
CA SER A 310 7.19 -12.16 35.47
C SER A 310 6.45 -12.40 34.15
N GLY A 311 6.51 -13.62 33.61
CA GLY A 311 5.96 -13.96 32.29
C GLY A 311 6.69 -13.28 31.12
N VAL A 312 7.99 -12.96 31.27
CA VAL A 312 8.80 -12.40 30.17
C VAL A 312 9.23 -13.51 29.22
N THR A 313 9.31 -14.75 29.69
CA THR A 313 9.67 -15.94 28.91
C THR A 313 8.52 -16.94 28.92
N ASP A 314 8.30 -17.60 27.80
CA ASP A 314 7.18 -18.53 27.60
C ASP A 314 7.59 -19.99 27.81
N HIS A 315 8.87 -20.30 27.61
CA HIS A 315 9.40 -21.65 27.74
C HIS A 315 10.73 -21.66 28.52
N LEU A 316 10.81 -22.53 29.52
CA LEU A 316 12.04 -22.79 30.28
C LEU A 316 12.74 -24.04 29.74
N ALA A 317 13.96 -23.87 29.24
CA ALA A 317 14.83 -24.95 28.76
C ALA A 317 15.86 -25.33 29.84
N VAL A 318 16.31 -26.59 29.85
CA VAL A 318 17.27 -27.07 30.86
C VAL A 318 18.73 -26.92 30.40
N ASP A 319 18.95 -26.86 29.07
CA ASP A 319 20.23 -26.65 28.44
C ASP A 319 20.04 -26.10 27.01
N ASP A 320 21.16 -25.82 26.33
CA ASP A 320 21.14 -25.32 24.95
C ASP A 320 20.44 -26.28 23.98
N ALA A 321 20.62 -27.59 24.12
CA ALA A 321 20.05 -28.59 23.21
C ALA A 321 18.51 -28.63 23.33
N HIS A 322 17.99 -28.62 24.56
CA HIS A 322 16.56 -28.54 24.81
C HIS A 322 15.97 -27.23 24.28
N ALA A 323 16.67 -26.10 24.45
CA ALA A 323 16.21 -24.81 23.96
C ALA A 323 16.04 -24.80 22.42
N LEU A 324 16.97 -25.44 21.69
CA LEU A 324 16.87 -25.57 20.23
C LEU A 324 15.73 -26.51 19.81
N VAL A 325 15.46 -27.57 20.56
CA VAL A 325 14.28 -28.44 20.34
C VAL A 325 12.98 -27.65 20.50
N LEU A 326 12.90 -26.79 21.52
CA LEU A 326 11.75 -25.90 21.73
C LEU A 326 11.62 -24.88 20.60
N ALA A 327 12.72 -24.26 20.16
CA ALA A 327 12.70 -23.31 19.04
C ALA A 327 12.19 -23.97 17.75
N ARG A 328 12.66 -25.19 17.45
CA ARG A 328 12.13 -25.99 16.34
C ARG A 328 10.63 -26.25 16.52
N ARG A 329 10.19 -26.65 17.71
CA ARG A 329 8.77 -26.89 18.01
C ARG A 329 7.91 -25.64 17.77
N THR A 330 8.36 -24.47 18.23
CA THR A 330 7.71 -23.19 17.95
C THR A 330 7.58 -22.95 16.45
N VAL A 331 8.66 -23.14 15.67
CA VAL A 331 8.62 -23.02 14.20
C VAL A 331 7.61 -23.97 13.55
N ALA A 332 7.49 -25.21 14.07
CA ALA A 332 6.52 -26.18 13.54
C ALA A 332 5.05 -25.76 13.75
N ASN A 333 4.78 -24.93 14.76
CA ASN A 333 3.44 -24.48 15.15
C ASN A 333 3.03 -23.14 14.51
N LEU A 334 3.88 -22.53 13.67
CA LEU A 334 3.61 -21.22 13.05
C LEU A 334 2.44 -21.22 12.05
N ASN A 335 1.90 -22.39 11.72
CA ASN A 335 0.94 -22.57 10.62
C ASN A 335 1.48 -21.98 9.29
N TRP A 336 2.81 -21.98 9.12
CA TRP A 336 3.47 -21.39 7.95
C TRP A 336 3.24 -22.25 6.71
N ASP A 337 2.73 -21.67 5.62
CA ASP A 337 2.57 -22.41 4.35
C ASP A 337 3.95 -22.91 3.90
N ARG A 338 4.13 -24.22 3.96
CA ARG A 338 5.33 -24.90 3.47
C ARG A 338 5.21 -24.86 1.96
N ASN A 339 5.86 -23.90 1.31
CA ASN A 339 5.94 -23.73 -0.14
C ASN A 339 5.42 -24.91 -0.98
N GLN A 340 4.13 -24.87 -1.32
CA GLN A 340 3.45 -25.80 -2.22
C GLN A 340 3.49 -27.29 -1.82
N PRO A 341 2.57 -28.12 -2.35
CA PRO A 341 2.55 -29.55 -2.06
C PRO A 341 3.90 -30.17 -2.36
N ALA A 342 4.19 -31.35 -1.80
CA ALA A 342 5.16 -32.28 -2.37
C ALA A 342 4.69 -32.74 -3.78
N ALA A 343 4.54 -31.81 -4.71
CA ALA A 343 4.47 -32.03 -6.14
C ALA A 343 5.90 -32.36 -6.58
N ALA A 344 6.03 -33.29 -7.52
CA ALA A 344 7.30 -33.80 -8.04
C ALA A 344 8.39 -32.71 -8.15
N PRO A 345 9.67 -33.03 -7.85
CA PRO A 345 10.76 -32.06 -7.97
C PRO A 345 10.64 -31.36 -9.33
N PRO A 346 10.59 -30.01 -9.36
CA PRO A 346 10.46 -29.29 -10.62
C PRO A 346 11.59 -29.78 -11.53
N ALA A 347 11.24 -30.30 -12.70
CA ALA A 347 12.20 -30.75 -13.69
C ALA A 347 12.89 -29.51 -14.27
N TYR A 348 13.96 -29.05 -13.62
CA TYR A 348 14.89 -28.07 -14.18
C TYR A 348 16.01 -28.79 -14.91
N LYS A 349 16.56 -28.13 -15.93
CA LYS A 349 17.75 -28.62 -16.64
C LYS A 349 18.98 -28.00 -16.00
N GLU A 350 20.02 -28.79 -15.75
CA GLU A 350 21.31 -28.20 -15.41
C GLU A 350 21.88 -27.40 -16.59
N PRO A 351 22.77 -26.43 -16.35
CA PRO A 351 23.52 -25.77 -17.41
C PRO A 351 24.28 -26.81 -18.25
N LEU A 352 24.46 -26.55 -19.53
CA LEU A 352 25.19 -27.43 -20.44
C LEU A 352 26.71 -27.41 -20.19
N TYR A 353 27.21 -26.36 -19.54
CA TYR A 353 28.63 -26.14 -19.26
C TYR A 353 28.88 -26.11 -17.74
N ASP A 354 30.03 -26.62 -17.29
CA ASP A 354 30.34 -26.76 -15.87
C ASP A 354 30.50 -25.37 -15.20
N PRO A 355 29.75 -25.04 -14.13
CA PRO A 355 29.94 -23.81 -13.37
C PRO A 355 31.37 -23.60 -12.85
N LYS A 356 32.16 -24.66 -12.66
CA LYS A 356 33.58 -24.57 -12.25
C LYS A 356 34.48 -23.90 -13.30
N GLU A 357 34.04 -23.82 -14.55
CA GLU A 357 34.76 -23.12 -15.60
C GLU A 357 34.74 -21.60 -15.41
N LEU A 358 33.83 -21.05 -14.60
CA LEU A 358 33.72 -19.61 -14.32
C LEU A 358 35.04 -19.01 -13.81
N SER A 359 35.79 -19.77 -13.00
CA SER A 359 37.10 -19.33 -12.49
C SER A 359 38.13 -19.09 -13.60
N GLY A 360 38.06 -19.87 -14.69
CA GLY A 360 38.94 -19.69 -15.86
C GLY A 360 38.45 -18.63 -16.85
N ILE A 361 37.20 -18.16 -16.72
CA ILE A 361 36.61 -17.17 -17.63
C ILE A 361 36.85 -15.74 -17.15
N ALA A 362 36.62 -15.43 -15.87
CA ALA A 362 36.65 -14.05 -15.40
C ALA A 362 38.07 -13.55 -15.04
N GLY A 363 38.94 -14.42 -14.53
CA GLY A 363 40.31 -14.05 -14.08
C GLY A 363 40.34 -12.92 -13.04
N THR A 364 41.54 -12.48 -12.64
CA THR A 364 41.71 -11.34 -11.69
C THR A 364 42.15 -10.05 -12.38
N ASN A 365 42.55 -10.12 -13.66
CA ASN A 365 42.88 -8.94 -14.46
C ASN A 365 41.60 -8.27 -15.00
N LEU A 366 41.04 -7.37 -14.21
CA LEU A 366 39.79 -6.64 -14.54
C LEU A 366 39.90 -5.68 -15.73
N ARG A 367 41.08 -5.50 -16.34
CA ARG A 367 41.24 -4.75 -17.60
C ARG A 367 40.83 -5.59 -18.81
N ARG A 368 40.80 -6.92 -18.67
CA ARG A 368 40.30 -7.83 -19.71
C ARG A 368 38.78 -7.89 -19.64
N GLN A 369 38.13 -7.89 -20.80
CA GLN A 369 36.68 -8.01 -20.87
C GLN A 369 36.26 -9.43 -20.48
N ILE A 370 35.31 -9.53 -19.54
CA ILE A 370 34.68 -10.80 -19.18
C ILE A 370 33.58 -11.09 -20.23
N PRO A 371 33.62 -12.23 -20.94
CA PRO A 371 32.58 -12.58 -21.91
C PRO A 371 31.28 -12.94 -21.19
N ILE A 372 30.37 -11.99 -21.07
CA ILE A 372 29.23 -12.10 -20.16
C ILE A 372 28.26 -13.25 -20.50
N HIS A 373 28.10 -13.57 -21.78
CA HIS A 373 27.29 -14.71 -22.22
C HIS A 373 27.83 -16.05 -21.70
N GLU A 374 29.16 -16.18 -21.55
CA GLU A 374 29.77 -17.39 -20.99
C GLU A 374 29.46 -17.54 -19.48
N ILE A 375 29.29 -16.42 -18.77
CA ILE A 375 28.83 -16.42 -17.38
C ILE A 375 27.36 -16.85 -17.31
N ILE A 376 26.50 -16.22 -18.12
CA ILE A 376 25.06 -16.53 -18.18
C ILE A 376 24.85 -18.02 -18.51
N ALA A 377 25.57 -18.55 -19.50
CA ALA A 377 25.45 -19.93 -19.95
C ALA A 377 25.74 -20.97 -18.85
N ARG A 378 26.51 -20.62 -17.81
CA ARG A 378 26.88 -21.51 -16.69
C ARG A 378 26.00 -21.34 -15.44
N ILE A 379 25.09 -20.36 -15.44
CA ILE A 379 24.19 -20.13 -14.30
C ILE A 379 22.72 -20.40 -14.60
N VAL A 380 22.30 -20.39 -15.88
CA VAL A 380 20.90 -20.59 -16.28
C VAL A 380 20.59 -22.03 -16.70
N ASP A 381 19.35 -22.44 -16.53
CA ASP A 381 18.88 -23.79 -16.84
C ASP A 381 19.07 -24.12 -18.33
N GLY A 382 19.69 -25.26 -18.62
CA GLY A 382 19.95 -25.73 -19.98
C GLY A 382 20.80 -24.76 -20.83
N SER A 383 21.51 -23.82 -20.21
CA SER A 383 22.22 -22.73 -20.89
C SER A 383 21.34 -21.94 -21.88
N SER A 384 20.03 -21.90 -21.63
CA SER A 384 19.05 -21.25 -22.49
C SER A 384 18.81 -19.81 -22.05
N PHE A 385 19.08 -18.86 -22.95
CA PHE A 385 18.93 -17.43 -22.73
C PHE A 385 18.24 -16.77 -23.92
N THR A 386 17.06 -16.20 -23.69
CA THR A 386 16.34 -15.44 -24.71
C THR A 386 16.72 -13.97 -24.62
N GLU A 387 17.72 -13.57 -25.40
CA GLU A 387 18.26 -12.22 -25.39
C GLU A 387 17.26 -11.19 -25.93
N PHE A 388 17.07 -10.10 -25.19
CA PHE A 388 16.25 -8.95 -25.56
C PHE A 388 17.14 -7.89 -26.20
N LYS A 389 16.73 -7.41 -27.39
CA LYS A 389 17.48 -6.39 -28.16
C LYS A 389 18.99 -6.72 -28.29
N PRO A 390 19.38 -7.88 -28.83
CA PRO A 390 20.80 -8.27 -28.97
C PRO A 390 21.62 -7.33 -29.87
N LEU A 391 20.96 -6.58 -30.77
CA LEU A 391 21.60 -5.68 -31.73
C LEU A 391 21.53 -4.19 -31.35
N TYR A 392 21.04 -3.84 -30.16
CA TYR A 392 20.91 -2.46 -29.70
C TYR A 392 21.46 -2.33 -28.27
N GLY A 393 22.35 -1.36 -28.03
CA GLY A 393 22.95 -1.15 -26.70
C GLY A 393 23.75 -2.36 -26.21
N ASN A 394 24.63 -2.91 -27.06
CA ASN A 394 25.28 -4.22 -26.87
C ASN A 394 26.26 -4.27 -25.68
N THR A 395 26.57 -3.13 -25.05
CA THR A 395 27.35 -3.10 -23.81
C THR A 395 26.53 -3.45 -22.57
N LEU A 396 25.21 -3.61 -22.71
CA LEU A 396 24.33 -4.17 -21.70
C LEU A 396 23.52 -5.32 -22.28
N VAL A 397 23.81 -6.54 -21.83
CA VAL A 397 23.08 -7.74 -22.22
C VAL A 397 21.85 -7.85 -21.33
N THR A 398 20.69 -8.02 -21.93
CA THR A 398 19.43 -8.24 -21.19
C THR A 398 18.66 -9.38 -21.81
N GLY A 399 17.93 -10.17 -21.02
CA GLY A 399 17.17 -11.29 -21.54
C GLY A 399 16.53 -12.16 -20.47
N PHE A 400 15.68 -13.08 -20.91
CA PHE A 400 14.93 -13.98 -20.03
C PHE A 400 15.61 -15.34 -19.94
N ALA A 401 15.60 -15.93 -18.74
CA ALA A 401 16.11 -17.26 -18.48
C ALA A 401 15.33 -17.96 -17.37
N LYS A 402 15.79 -19.15 -16.96
CA LYS A 402 15.34 -19.82 -15.74
C LYS A 402 16.53 -20.22 -14.87
N ILE A 403 16.35 -20.21 -13.56
CA ILE A 403 17.30 -20.74 -12.57
C ILE A 403 16.51 -21.64 -11.61
N TYR A 404 16.84 -22.93 -11.57
CA TYR A 404 16.10 -23.95 -10.81
C TYR A 404 14.59 -23.93 -11.12
N GLY A 405 14.25 -23.76 -12.40
CA GLY A 405 12.88 -23.68 -12.91
C GLY A 405 12.20 -22.33 -12.73
N GLN A 406 12.75 -21.42 -11.92
CA GLN A 406 12.17 -20.09 -11.67
C GLN A 406 12.49 -19.13 -12.82
N PRO A 407 11.50 -18.44 -13.42
CA PRO A 407 11.73 -17.46 -14.47
C PRO A 407 12.47 -16.24 -13.92
N VAL A 408 13.48 -15.76 -14.64
CA VAL A 408 14.27 -14.59 -14.26
C VAL A 408 14.55 -13.69 -15.47
N GLY A 409 14.67 -12.39 -15.22
CA GLY A 409 15.23 -11.42 -16.16
C GLY A 409 16.67 -11.11 -15.75
N ILE A 410 17.62 -11.22 -16.67
CA ILE A 410 19.03 -10.94 -16.42
C ILE A 410 19.41 -9.60 -17.05
N VAL A 411 20.15 -8.77 -16.32
CA VAL A 411 20.73 -7.49 -16.77
C VAL A 411 22.22 -7.53 -16.46
N ALA A 412 23.06 -7.59 -17.48
CA ALA A 412 24.46 -7.95 -17.32
C ALA A 412 25.38 -7.05 -18.15
N ASN A 413 26.44 -6.51 -17.52
CA ASN A 413 27.37 -5.62 -18.22
C ASN A 413 28.26 -6.40 -19.20
N ASN A 414 28.45 -5.80 -20.38
CA ASN A 414 29.39 -6.25 -21.41
C ASN A 414 30.29 -5.09 -21.89
N GLY A 415 30.54 -4.12 -21.01
CA GLY A 415 31.27 -2.88 -21.31
C GLY A 415 30.71 -1.67 -20.55
N ILE A 416 31.16 -0.47 -20.93
CA ILE A 416 30.67 0.81 -20.39
C ILE A 416 29.21 1.07 -20.78
N LEU A 417 28.49 1.85 -19.99
CA LEU A 417 27.09 2.20 -20.31
C LEU A 417 27.01 3.40 -21.27
N PHE A 418 26.30 3.20 -22.38
CA PHE A 418 25.89 4.25 -23.31
C PHE A 418 24.41 4.63 -23.10
N SER A 419 23.95 5.67 -23.78
CA SER A 419 22.53 6.08 -23.79
C SER A 419 21.61 4.94 -24.22
N GLU A 420 21.98 4.22 -25.28
CA GLU A 420 21.23 3.10 -25.86
C GLU A 420 21.12 1.96 -24.87
N SER A 421 22.24 1.63 -24.21
CA SER A 421 22.31 0.60 -23.16
C SER A 421 21.38 0.94 -21.99
N SER A 422 21.35 2.22 -21.58
CA SER A 422 20.49 2.69 -20.49
C SER A 422 19.00 2.62 -20.85
N LEU A 423 18.63 3.03 -22.06
CA LEU A 423 17.26 2.92 -22.57
C LEU A 423 16.82 1.46 -22.72
N LYS A 424 17.72 0.57 -23.19
CA LYS A 424 17.48 -0.88 -23.27
C LYS A 424 17.23 -1.47 -21.88
N GLY A 425 18.09 -1.16 -20.91
CA GLY A 425 17.96 -1.64 -19.53
C GLY A 425 16.66 -1.16 -18.89
N ALA A 426 16.34 0.13 -19.00
CA ALA A 426 15.10 0.69 -18.46
C ALA A 426 13.85 -0.01 -19.02
N HIS A 427 13.76 -0.18 -20.34
CA HIS A 427 12.64 -0.88 -20.97
C HIS A 427 12.57 -2.34 -20.52
N PHE A 428 13.70 -3.05 -20.48
CA PHE A 428 13.70 -4.45 -20.05
C PHE A 428 13.26 -4.64 -18.59
N ILE A 429 13.71 -3.77 -17.69
CA ILE A 429 13.31 -3.77 -16.28
C ILE A 429 11.80 -3.52 -16.15
N GLN A 430 11.25 -2.55 -16.89
CA GLN A 430 9.80 -2.29 -16.92
C GLN A 430 9.00 -3.51 -17.41
N LEU A 431 9.51 -4.23 -18.42
CA LEU A 431 8.90 -5.47 -18.89
C LEU A 431 8.90 -6.57 -17.82
N CYS A 432 10.00 -6.72 -17.08
CA CYS A 432 10.08 -7.67 -15.97
C CYS A 432 9.11 -7.28 -14.84
N GLY A 433 9.04 -5.99 -14.51
CA GLY A 433 8.07 -5.44 -13.55
C GLY A 433 6.62 -5.77 -13.93
N LYS A 434 6.23 -5.48 -15.17
CA LYS A 434 4.87 -5.79 -15.68
C LYS A 434 4.53 -7.27 -15.67
N ARG A 435 5.54 -8.14 -15.76
CA ARG A 435 5.38 -9.61 -15.79
C ARG A 435 5.62 -10.27 -14.43
N HIS A 436 5.94 -9.49 -13.39
CA HIS A 436 6.34 -9.98 -12.07
C HIS A 436 7.50 -11.00 -12.13
N ILE A 437 8.49 -10.74 -12.98
CA ILE A 437 9.68 -11.59 -13.13
C ILE A 437 10.82 -11.01 -12.28
N PRO A 438 11.42 -11.79 -11.36
CA PRO A 438 12.61 -11.40 -10.61
C PRO A 438 13.79 -11.00 -11.51
N LEU A 439 14.59 -10.04 -11.05
CA LEU A 439 15.72 -9.48 -11.78
C LEU A 439 17.06 -9.93 -11.17
N ILE A 440 17.99 -10.35 -12.02
CA ILE A 440 19.37 -10.67 -11.68
C ILE A 440 20.30 -9.66 -12.36
N PHE A 441 21.10 -8.95 -11.58
CA PHE A 441 22.10 -8.00 -12.06
C PHE A 441 23.49 -8.62 -11.95
N LEU A 442 24.21 -8.69 -13.07
CA LEU A 442 25.62 -9.13 -13.10
C LEU A 442 26.51 -7.90 -13.36
N GLN A 443 27.16 -7.41 -12.31
CA GLN A 443 27.91 -6.17 -12.36
C GLN A 443 29.36 -6.39 -12.79
N ASN A 444 29.72 -5.76 -13.91
CA ASN A 444 31.09 -5.55 -14.35
C ASN A 444 31.18 -4.23 -15.11
N ILE A 445 31.11 -3.13 -14.37
CA ILE A 445 30.91 -1.78 -14.88
C ILE A 445 31.96 -0.81 -14.34
N SER A 446 32.67 -0.16 -15.26
CA SER A 446 33.64 0.91 -14.96
C SER A 446 33.04 2.32 -15.01
N GLY A 447 31.81 2.47 -15.54
CA GLY A 447 31.07 3.74 -15.58
C GLY A 447 30.27 3.94 -16.86
N PHE A 448 29.81 5.18 -17.06
CA PHE A 448 29.15 5.63 -18.28
C PHE A 448 30.17 6.21 -19.28
N MET A 449 29.80 6.25 -20.56
CA MET A 449 30.59 6.99 -21.55
C MET A 449 30.67 8.48 -21.18
N VAL A 450 31.84 9.08 -21.35
CA VAL A 450 32.08 10.51 -21.07
C VAL A 450 32.42 11.27 -22.35
N GLY A 451 32.18 12.58 -22.37
CA GLY A 451 32.54 13.46 -23.48
C GLY A 451 31.38 14.30 -23.99
N GLN A 452 31.70 15.35 -24.75
CA GLN A 452 30.71 16.35 -25.18
C GLN A 452 29.54 15.73 -25.97
N ASP A 453 29.81 14.77 -26.85
CA ASP A 453 28.78 14.14 -27.67
C ASP A 453 27.86 13.23 -26.84
N ALA A 454 28.40 12.53 -25.84
CA ALA A 454 27.61 11.73 -24.91
C ALA A 454 26.64 12.61 -24.10
N GLU A 455 27.13 13.77 -23.63
CA GLU A 455 26.30 14.74 -22.90
C GLU A 455 25.23 15.37 -23.80
N LYS A 456 25.58 15.81 -25.02
CA LYS A 456 24.61 16.32 -26.02
C LYS A 456 23.56 15.27 -26.37
N GLY A 457 23.94 14.00 -26.46
CA GLY A 457 23.04 12.86 -26.67
C GLY A 457 22.13 12.55 -25.48
N GLY A 458 22.32 13.23 -24.35
CA GLY A 458 21.50 13.10 -23.15
C GLY A 458 21.82 11.86 -22.32
N ILE A 459 23.09 11.47 -22.23
CA ILE A 459 23.48 10.30 -21.44
C ILE A 459 23.03 10.39 -19.98
N ALA A 460 23.05 11.59 -19.38
CA ALA A 460 22.56 11.81 -18.03
C ALA A 460 21.06 11.46 -17.88
N LYS A 461 20.18 11.99 -18.75
CA LYS A 461 18.73 11.69 -18.69
C LYS A 461 18.42 10.24 -19.05
N ASN A 462 19.23 9.61 -19.91
CA ASN A 462 19.02 8.23 -20.31
C ASN A 462 19.49 7.26 -19.21
N GLY A 463 20.62 7.55 -18.55
CA GLY A 463 21.05 6.87 -17.33
C GLY A 463 20.04 7.04 -16.19
N ALA A 464 19.46 8.24 -16.03
CA ALA A 464 18.41 8.48 -15.05
C ALA A 464 17.19 7.56 -15.25
N LYS A 465 16.75 7.30 -16.49
CA LYS A 465 15.65 6.34 -16.75
C LYS A 465 15.97 4.93 -16.29
N LEU A 466 17.22 4.47 -16.47
CA LEU A 466 17.66 3.17 -15.97
C LEU A 466 17.59 3.14 -14.44
N VAL A 467 18.13 4.17 -13.79
CA VAL A 467 18.13 4.30 -12.32
C VAL A 467 16.69 4.36 -11.78
N THR A 468 15.80 5.15 -12.39
CA THR A 468 14.37 5.19 -12.04
C THR A 468 13.73 3.81 -12.18
N ALA A 469 13.99 3.07 -13.26
CA ALA A 469 13.44 1.73 -13.44
C ALA A 469 13.94 0.76 -12.36
N VAL A 470 15.24 0.79 -12.02
CA VAL A 470 15.83 -0.02 -10.95
C VAL A 470 15.23 0.31 -9.59
N SER A 471 15.03 1.60 -9.28
CA SER A 471 14.49 2.06 -8.01
C SER A 471 13.02 1.71 -7.83
N CYS A 472 12.20 1.89 -8.87
CA CYS A 472 10.74 1.81 -8.74
C CYS A 472 10.15 0.42 -9.04
N VAL A 473 10.90 -0.51 -9.65
CA VAL A 473 10.35 -1.83 -9.98
C VAL A 473 10.13 -2.67 -8.71
N ASP A 474 8.88 -3.10 -8.48
CA ASP A 474 8.47 -3.94 -7.35
C ASP A 474 8.53 -5.44 -7.72
N VAL A 475 9.74 -5.92 -8.00
CA VAL A 475 10.05 -7.36 -8.13
C VAL A 475 11.30 -7.69 -7.31
N PRO A 476 11.52 -8.95 -6.90
CA PRO A 476 12.77 -9.35 -6.26
C PRO A 476 13.96 -9.05 -7.16
N LYS A 477 14.94 -8.32 -6.63
CA LYS A 477 16.19 -7.95 -7.31
C LYS A 477 17.36 -8.64 -6.61
N PHE A 478 18.26 -9.23 -7.37
CA PHE A 478 19.48 -9.86 -6.87
C PHE A 478 20.68 -9.33 -7.64
N THR A 479 21.78 -9.08 -6.94
CA THR A 479 22.98 -8.51 -7.55
C THR A 479 24.18 -9.42 -7.29
N VAL A 480 24.96 -9.69 -8.32
CA VAL A 480 26.26 -10.36 -8.22
C VAL A 480 27.32 -9.48 -8.86
N VAL A 481 28.28 -9.02 -8.07
CA VAL A 481 29.42 -8.25 -8.56
C VAL A 481 30.50 -9.23 -9.01
N ILE A 482 30.69 -9.35 -10.32
CA ILE A 482 31.57 -10.35 -10.95
C ILE A 482 32.92 -9.77 -11.43
N GLY A 483 33.07 -8.44 -11.33
CA GLY A 483 34.25 -7.70 -11.76
C GLY A 483 34.31 -6.31 -11.14
N THR A 484 34.41 -5.27 -11.97
CA THR A 484 34.44 -3.88 -11.46
C THR A 484 33.03 -3.39 -11.12
N SER A 485 32.88 -2.65 -10.03
CA SER A 485 31.68 -1.85 -9.72
C SER A 485 32.09 -0.42 -9.39
N ALA A 486 32.11 0.44 -10.41
CA ALA A 486 32.60 1.81 -10.27
C ALA A 486 31.54 2.89 -10.61
N GLY A 487 31.57 3.97 -9.82
CA GLY A 487 30.85 5.22 -10.07
C GLY A 487 29.35 5.05 -10.28
N ALA A 488 28.78 5.85 -11.18
CA ALA A 488 27.35 5.82 -11.50
C ALA A 488 26.88 4.48 -12.10
N GLY A 489 27.80 3.66 -12.63
CA GLY A 489 27.49 2.32 -13.13
C GLY A 489 26.94 1.41 -12.04
N THR A 490 27.49 1.49 -10.83
CA THR A 490 27.01 0.79 -9.63
C THR A 490 25.53 1.08 -9.38
N TYR A 491 25.08 2.30 -9.66
CA TYR A 491 23.71 2.75 -9.42
C TYR A 491 22.73 2.16 -10.43
N GLY A 492 23.04 2.31 -11.72
CA GLY A 492 22.21 1.79 -12.81
C GLY A 492 22.10 0.26 -12.83
N MET A 493 23.00 -0.45 -12.15
CA MET A 493 23.02 -1.90 -12.08
C MET A 493 22.53 -2.48 -10.75
N CYS A 494 21.76 -1.72 -9.96
CA CYS A 494 21.20 -2.18 -8.68
C CYS A 494 22.26 -2.51 -7.61
N GLY A 495 23.20 -1.59 -7.37
CA GLY A 495 24.12 -1.66 -6.23
C GLY A 495 23.41 -1.54 -4.88
N ARG A 496 24.18 -1.56 -3.79
CA ARG A 496 23.68 -1.68 -2.40
C ARG A 496 22.55 -0.70 -2.03
N ALA A 497 22.59 0.53 -2.53
CA ALA A 497 21.61 1.57 -2.25
C ALA A 497 20.22 1.36 -2.90
N TYR A 498 20.10 0.40 -3.83
CA TYR A 498 18.89 0.18 -4.63
C TYR A 498 18.05 -1.01 -4.16
N GLY A 499 18.31 -1.49 -2.94
CA GLY A 499 17.54 -2.53 -2.26
C GLY A 499 17.50 -3.89 -2.99
N PRO A 500 18.64 -4.45 -3.46
CA PRO A 500 18.64 -5.86 -3.84
C PRO A 500 18.37 -6.74 -2.60
N ARG A 501 17.53 -7.78 -2.78
CA ARG A 501 17.18 -8.74 -1.73
C ARG A 501 18.42 -9.41 -1.18
N LEU A 502 19.34 -9.79 -2.07
CA LEU A 502 20.69 -10.23 -1.74
C LEU A 502 21.68 -9.65 -2.74
N MET A 503 22.85 -9.25 -2.25
CA MET A 503 23.97 -8.77 -3.07
C MET A 503 25.22 -9.54 -2.70
N PHE A 504 25.82 -10.27 -3.65
CA PHE A 504 27.06 -11.03 -3.45
C PHE A 504 28.16 -10.52 -4.36
N THR A 505 29.40 -10.81 -3.99
CA THR A 505 30.58 -10.36 -4.73
C THR A 505 31.53 -11.53 -4.97
N TRP A 506 32.24 -11.52 -6.11
CA TRP A 506 33.27 -12.50 -6.43
C TRP A 506 34.64 -12.12 -5.86
N PRO A 507 35.58 -13.08 -5.70
CA PRO A 507 36.90 -12.83 -5.11
C PRO A 507 37.75 -11.80 -5.86
N ASN A 508 37.58 -11.70 -7.18
CA ASN A 508 38.33 -10.79 -8.04
C ASN A 508 37.74 -9.37 -8.10
N ALA A 509 36.53 -9.16 -7.59
CA ALA A 509 35.79 -7.94 -7.81
C ALA A 509 36.34 -6.75 -7.02
N LYS A 510 36.13 -5.56 -7.56
CA LYS A 510 36.54 -4.28 -6.94
C LYS A 510 35.42 -3.28 -6.98
N THR A 511 35.17 -2.62 -5.85
CA THR A 511 34.09 -1.62 -5.73
C THR A 511 34.66 -0.28 -5.29
N SER A 512 34.45 0.78 -6.07
CA SER A 512 34.96 2.11 -5.75
C SER A 512 34.15 3.23 -6.39
N VAL A 513 34.37 4.47 -5.96
CA VAL A 513 33.77 5.65 -6.61
C VAL A 513 34.29 5.84 -8.04
N MET A 514 35.59 5.59 -8.26
CA MET A 514 36.26 5.53 -9.55
C MET A 514 37.57 4.75 -9.40
N GLY A 515 38.26 4.44 -10.51
CA GLY A 515 39.54 3.72 -10.46
C GLY A 515 40.62 4.53 -9.73
N ALA A 516 41.53 3.85 -9.01
CA ALA A 516 42.58 4.51 -8.22
C ALA A 516 43.45 5.47 -9.05
N GLU A 517 43.79 5.08 -10.29
CA GLU A 517 44.53 5.94 -11.24
C GLU A 517 43.74 7.19 -11.62
N GLN A 518 42.45 7.04 -11.91
CA GLN A 518 41.58 8.16 -12.28
C GLN A 518 41.41 9.15 -11.12
N LEU A 519 41.18 8.65 -9.91
CA LEU A 519 40.97 9.51 -8.74
C LEU A 519 42.24 10.29 -8.39
N ALA A 520 43.42 9.65 -8.42
CA ALA A 520 44.69 10.30 -8.19
C ALA A 520 44.94 11.42 -9.22
N SER A 521 44.78 11.13 -10.52
CA SER A 521 44.96 12.14 -11.57
C SER A 521 43.99 13.31 -11.47
N VAL A 522 42.73 13.07 -11.07
CA VAL A 522 41.76 14.15 -10.83
C VAL A 522 42.18 15.01 -9.64
N MET A 523 42.64 14.40 -8.54
CA MET A 523 43.10 15.13 -7.35
C MET A 523 44.35 15.98 -7.62
N GLU A 524 45.26 15.49 -8.47
CA GLU A 524 46.42 16.26 -8.96
C GLU A 524 45.97 17.46 -9.80
N ALA A 525 45.03 17.24 -10.73
CA ALA A 525 44.55 18.28 -11.63
C ALA A 525 43.81 19.43 -10.92
N VAL A 526 43.12 19.16 -9.80
CA VAL A 526 42.44 20.20 -8.99
C VAL A 526 43.37 20.93 -8.00
N GLY A 527 44.69 20.73 -8.10
CA GLY A 527 45.67 21.57 -7.43
C GLY A 527 45.84 21.32 -5.92
N LYS A 528 45.45 20.14 -5.41
CA LYS A 528 45.77 19.74 -4.03
C LYS A 528 47.09 18.97 -4.00
N GLN A 529 47.88 19.13 -2.93
CA GLN A 529 48.98 18.19 -2.65
C GLN A 529 48.39 16.79 -2.54
N VAL A 530 48.73 15.93 -3.50
CA VAL A 530 48.27 14.55 -3.50
C VAL A 530 49.18 13.76 -2.57
N ASP A 531 48.57 13.23 -1.52
CA ASP A 531 49.15 12.22 -0.66
C ASP A 531 49.74 11.09 -1.53
N PRO A 532 51.06 10.82 -1.47
CA PRO A 532 51.70 9.76 -2.25
C PRO A 532 51.07 8.38 -2.01
N GLU A 533 50.45 8.18 -0.85
CA GLU A 533 49.80 6.92 -0.47
C GLU A 533 48.35 6.83 -0.95
N LEU A 534 47.78 7.89 -1.51
CA LEU A 534 46.38 7.94 -1.95
C LEU A 534 46.02 6.78 -2.89
N LYS A 535 46.87 6.51 -3.90
CA LYS A 535 46.62 5.43 -4.86
C LYS A 535 46.55 4.07 -4.17
N SER A 536 47.50 3.80 -3.26
CA SER A 536 47.56 2.56 -2.48
C SER A 536 46.34 2.42 -1.55
N ARG A 537 45.95 3.52 -0.89
CA ARG A 537 44.77 3.56 -0.02
C ARG A 537 43.49 3.24 -0.80
N ILE A 538 43.25 3.88 -1.95
CA ILE A 538 42.06 3.62 -2.78
C ILE A 538 42.04 2.17 -3.27
N GLU A 539 43.21 1.65 -3.67
CA GLU A 539 43.32 0.27 -4.11
C GLU A 539 42.86 -0.69 -3.00
N HIS A 540 43.38 -0.51 -1.78
CA HIS A 540 42.99 -1.30 -0.61
C HIS A 540 41.50 -1.13 -0.25
N GLU A 541 40.99 0.10 -0.25
CA GLU A 541 39.57 0.38 0.03
C GLU A 541 38.62 -0.20 -1.02
N SER A 542 39.12 -0.50 -2.22
CA SER A 542 38.35 -1.12 -3.30
C SER A 542 38.31 -2.64 -3.25
N GLU A 543 39.16 -3.27 -2.44
CA GLU A 543 39.27 -4.72 -2.33
C GLU A 543 38.00 -5.35 -1.75
N VAL A 544 37.68 -6.55 -2.23
CA VAL A 544 36.48 -7.28 -1.82
C VAL A 544 36.40 -7.51 -0.30
N VAL A 545 37.54 -7.79 0.34
CA VAL A 545 37.62 -8.01 1.79
C VAL A 545 37.26 -6.73 2.55
N PHE A 546 37.71 -5.57 2.07
CA PHE A 546 37.42 -4.28 2.70
C PHE A 546 35.93 -3.94 2.65
N GLY A 547 35.30 -4.16 1.49
CA GLY A 547 33.87 -3.91 1.28
C GLY A 547 32.97 -4.86 2.06
N SER A 548 33.28 -6.16 2.04
CA SER A 548 32.48 -7.17 2.75
C SER A 548 32.60 -7.03 4.27
N ALA A 549 33.76 -6.62 4.79
CA ALA A 549 33.94 -6.28 6.20
C ALA A 549 33.03 -5.13 6.68
N ARG A 550 32.57 -4.28 5.75
CA ARG A 550 31.71 -3.11 5.98
C ARG A 550 30.26 -3.31 5.51
N LEU A 551 29.88 -4.53 5.11
CA LEU A 551 28.53 -4.89 4.64
C LEU A 551 28.08 -4.12 3.39
N TRP A 552 29.01 -3.84 2.47
CA TRP A 552 28.63 -3.37 1.12
C TRP A 552 27.97 -4.47 0.30
N ASP A 553 28.28 -5.72 0.63
CA ASP A 553 27.67 -6.95 0.15
C ASP A 553 27.19 -7.82 1.33
N ASP A 554 26.42 -8.85 1.01
CA ASP A 554 25.93 -9.89 1.92
C ASP A 554 26.86 -11.11 1.98
N GLY A 555 28.05 -11.02 1.38
CA GLY A 555 29.07 -12.07 1.40
C GLY A 555 29.84 -12.18 0.09
N VAL A 556 31.02 -12.80 0.21
CA VAL A 556 31.87 -13.14 -0.94
C VAL A 556 31.71 -14.62 -1.24
N ILE A 557 31.41 -14.92 -2.50
CA ILE A 557 31.12 -16.28 -2.96
C ILE A 557 32.11 -16.70 -4.04
N PRO A 558 32.56 -17.97 -4.06
CA PRO A 558 33.24 -18.54 -5.22
C PRO A 558 32.36 -18.41 -6.48
N PRO A 559 32.94 -18.11 -7.66
CA PRO A 559 32.17 -17.95 -8.90
C PRO A 559 31.21 -19.11 -9.20
N GLU A 560 31.66 -20.35 -8.99
CA GLU A 560 30.90 -21.57 -9.20
C GLU A 560 29.66 -21.71 -8.30
N HIS A 561 29.62 -21.01 -7.16
CA HIS A 561 28.47 -21.05 -6.24
C HIS A 561 27.34 -20.09 -6.64
N THR A 562 27.57 -19.22 -7.63
CA THR A 562 26.61 -18.18 -8.04
C THR A 562 25.22 -18.74 -8.33
N ARG A 563 25.13 -19.81 -9.13
CA ARG A 563 23.84 -20.46 -9.47
C ARG A 563 23.09 -20.93 -8.22
N ARG A 564 23.79 -21.63 -7.32
CA ARG A 564 23.21 -22.19 -6.08
C ARG A 564 22.69 -21.08 -5.16
N VAL A 565 23.48 -20.03 -4.96
CA VAL A 565 23.13 -18.90 -4.09
C VAL A 565 21.93 -18.12 -4.65
N LEU A 566 21.90 -17.87 -5.95
CA LEU A 566 20.73 -17.28 -6.62
C LEU A 566 19.50 -18.16 -6.49
N GLY A 567 19.65 -19.49 -6.63
CA GLY A 567 18.57 -20.45 -6.42
C GLY A 567 17.93 -20.37 -5.04
N LEU A 568 18.77 -20.36 -3.99
CA LEU A 568 18.31 -20.22 -2.60
C LEU A 568 17.63 -18.86 -2.38
N GLY A 569 18.20 -17.78 -2.94
CA GLY A 569 17.63 -16.44 -2.88
C GLY A 569 16.26 -16.33 -3.57
N LEU A 570 16.11 -16.95 -4.75
CA LEU A 570 14.85 -16.99 -5.48
C LEU A 570 13.79 -17.82 -4.72
N GLN A 571 14.17 -18.98 -4.20
CA GLN A 571 13.26 -19.80 -3.39
C GLN A 571 12.77 -19.02 -2.16
N MET A 572 13.67 -18.31 -1.49
CA MET A 572 13.36 -17.44 -0.35
C MET A 572 12.39 -16.31 -0.75
N ALA A 573 12.71 -15.55 -1.80
CA ALA A 573 11.92 -14.39 -2.20
C ALA A 573 10.54 -14.77 -2.77
N CYS A 574 10.42 -15.94 -3.41
CA CYS A 574 9.18 -16.43 -4.01
C CYS A 574 8.34 -17.28 -3.05
N GLY A 575 8.86 -17.63 -1.86
CA GLY A 575 8.31 -18.70 -1.04
C GLY A 575 7.87 -18.37 0.39
N GLY A 576 7.91 -17.11 0.81
CA GLY A 576 7.59 -16.71 2.18
C GLY A 576 6.13 -16.28 2.39
N GLN A 577 5.13 -17.13 2.18
CA GLN A 577 3.73 -16.68 2.33
C GLN A 577 2.84 -17.61 3.14
N ASN A 578 2.48 -17.16 4.36
CA ASN A 578 1.22 -17.57 4.97
C ASN A 578 0.05 -17.16 4.06
N LYS A 579 -0.68 -18.14 3.50
CA LYS A 579 -2.01 -17.88 2.94
C LYS A 579 -2.96 -17.52 4.08
N GLY A 580 -2.99 -16.23 4.41
CA GLY A 580 -3.76 -15.69 5.52
C GLY A 580 -3.13 -14.47 6.18
N VAL A 581 -1.82 -14.26 6.01
CA VAL A 581 -1.17 -12.99 6.41
C VAL A 581 -1.02 -12.16 5.15
N GLU A 582 -2.02 -11.31 4.90
CA GLU A 582 -1.93 -10.30 3.86
C GLU A 582 -0.64 -9.49 4.00
N LYS A 583 -0.06 -9.03 2.88
CA LYS A 583 0.81 -7.85 2.95
C LYS A 583 0.01 -6.82 3.76
N GLU A 584 0.63 -6.10 4.71
CA GLU A 584 -0.01 -4.88 5.21
C GLU A 584 -0.61 -4.18 3.98
N SER A 585 -1.91 -3.87 4.03
CA SER A 585 -2.54 -3.07 2.99
C SER A 585 -1.74 -1.79 2.96
N THR A 586 -0.79 -1.70 2.04
CA THR A 586 -0.10 -0.45 1.79
C THR A 586 -1.18 0.54 1.39
N TRP A 587 -0.92 1.83 1.61
CA TRP A 587 -1.80 2.87 1.10
C TRP A 587 -2.14 2.65 -0.39
N ASP A 588 -1.23 2.03 -1.15
CA ASP A 588 -1.43 1.63 -2.54
C ASP A 588 -2.53 0.57 -2.73
N SER A 589 -2.72 -0.34 -1.78
CA SER A 589 -3.83 -1.30 -1.82
C SER A 589 -5.19 -0.63 -1.65
N ILE A 590 -5.28 0.40 -0.80
CA ILE A 590 -6.51 1.18 -0.62
C ILE A 590 -6.77 2.03 -1.87
N ARG A 591 -5.74 2.69 -2.41
CA ARG A 591 -5.80 3.46 -3.66
C ARG A 591 -6.22 2.60 -4.85
N ASP A 592 -5.70 1.37 -4.98
CA ASP A 592 -6.06 0.44 -6.05
C ASP A 592 -7.54 0.01 -5.96
N VAL A 593 -8.04 -0.31 -4.77
CA VAL A 593 -9.47 -0.64 -4.58
C VAL A 593 -10.34 0.59 -4.87
N ALA A 594 -9.99 1.76 -4.32
CA ALA A 594 -10.71 3.00 -4.57
C ALA A 594 -10.77 3.33 -6.08
N SER A 595 -9.66 3.12 -6.81
CA SER A 595 -9.61 3.37 -8.26
C SER A 595 -10.56 2.47 -9.06
N LYS A 596 -10.65 1.19 -8.71
CA LYS A 596 -11.60 0.25 -9.32
C LYS A 596 -13.05 0.63 -9.04
N VAL A 597 -13.35 1.01 -7.80
CA VAL A 597 -14.69 1.46 -7.37
C VAL A 597 -15.06 2.79 -8.04
N ALA A 598 -14.13 3.73 -8.16
CA ALA A 598 -14.31 5.00 -8.87
C ALA A 598 -14.53 4.81 -10.36
N LYS A 599 -13.79 3.91 -10.99
CA LYS A 599 -14.01 3.54 -12.40
C LYS A 599 -15.42 3.04 -12.65
N GLU A 600 -15.93 2.16 -11.78
CA GLU A 600 -17.31 1.70 -11.87
C GLU A 600 -18.29 2.86 -11.69
N LEU A 601 -18.10 3.73 -10.70
CA LEU A 601 -18.97 4.90 -10.49
C LEU A 601 -19.02 5.80 -11.72
N VAL A 602 -17.87 6.11 -12.31
CA VAL A 602 -17.80 6.92 -13.54
C VAL A 602 -18.46 6.22 -14.71
N ALA A 603 -18.33 4.90 -14.84
CA ALA A 603 -18.97 4.13 -15.90
C ALA A 603 -20.52 4.20 -15.84
N GLN A 604 -21.11 4.41 -14.66
CA GLN A 604 -22.55 4.63 -14.51
C GLN A 604 -22.99 6.03 -14.97
N TYR A 605 -22.09 7.01 -14.97
CA TYR A 605 -22.35 8.37 -15.42
C TYR A 605 -22.03 8.58 -16.91
N ALA A 606 -20.88 8.09 -17.38
CA ALA A 606 -20.40 8.31 -18.75
C ALA A 606 -19.60 7.12 -19.29
N SER A 607 -19.57 6.97 -20.61
CA SER A 607 -18.55 6.18 -21.30
C SER A 607 -17.44 7.09 -21.82
N ILE A 608 -16.19 6.65 -21.69
CA ILE A 608 -15.00 7.38 -22.14
C ILE A 608 -14.34 6.54 -23.22
N ASP A 609 -14.21 7.09 -24.43
CA ASP A 609 -13.55 6.47 -25.58
C ASP A 609 -12.69 7.48 -26.34
N ASP A 610 -12.13 7.07 -27.48
CA ASP A 610 -11.26 7.92 -28.31
C ASP A 610 -11.99 9.16 -28.89
N ALA A 611 -13.32 9.18 -28.89
CA ALA A 611 -14.13 10.30 -29.35
C ALA A 611 -14.49 11.29 -28.21
N GLY A 612 -14.24 10.94 -26.94
CA GLY A 612 -14.37 11.81 -25.78
C GLY A 612 -15.26 11.24 -24.68
N VAL A 613 -15.82 12.12 -23.86
CA VAL A 613 -16.73 11.77 -22.76
C VAL A 613 -18.18 11.79 -23.25
N HIS A 614 -18.82 10.64 -23.25
CA HIS A 614 -20.23 10.48 -23.61
C HIS A 614 -21.08 10.29 -22.36
N VAL A 615 -21.72 11.37 -21.90
CA VAL A 615 -22.58 11.37 -20.70
C VAL A 615 -23.88 10.62 -20.97
N ARG A 616 -24.20 9.63 -20.13
CA ARG A 616 -25.38 8.76 -20.32
C ARG A 616 -26.70 9.50 -20.11
N GLY A 617 -26.72 10.49 -19.22
CA GLY A 617 -27.86 11.39 -19.01
C GLY A 617 -28.08 12.40 -20.14
N GLY A 618 -27.24 12.39 -21.19
CA GLY A 618 -27.33 13.26 -22.37
C GLY A 618 -26.56 14.58 -22.23
N TYR A 619 -26.49 15.16 -21.03
CA TYR A 619 -25.80 16.43 -20.76
C TYR A 619 -24.90 16.32 -19.52
N PRO A 620 -23.76 17.04 -19.48
CA PRO A 620 -22.91 17.06 -18.29
C PRO A 620 -23.67 17.46 -17.02
N GLY A 621 -23.39 16.74 -15.94
CA GLY A 621 -24.01 16.98 -14.64
C GLY A 621 -25.39 16.34 -14.43
N ILE A 622 -25.86 15.51 -15.36
CA ILE A 622 -27.12 14.76 -15.25
C ILE A 622 -26.87 13.25 -15.20
N LEU A 623 -27.49 12.58 -14.23
CA LEU A 623 -27.53 11.12 -14.14
C LEU A 623 -28.78 10.58 -14.88
N TYR A 624 -28.63 9.43 -15.53
CA TYR A 624 -29.75 8.76 -16.19
C TYR A 624 -30.76 8.24 -15.15
N PRO A 625 -32.09 8.23 -15.40
CA PRO A 625 -33.07 7.73 -14.45
C PRO A 625 -32.69 6.36 -13.83
N PRO A 626 -32.96 6.13 -12.53
CA PRO A 626 -33.95 6.81 -11.69
C PRO A 626 -33.41 7.94 -10.78
N TYR A 627 -32.19 8.43 -11.01
CA TYR A 627 -31.53 9.37 -10.10
C TYR A 627 -32.05 10.81 -10.23
N TYR A 628 -32.05 11.52 -9.09
CA TYR A 628 -32.41 12.93 -9.02
C TYR A 628 -31.21 13.84 -9.26
N TRP A 629 -31.49 15.10 -9.59
CA TRP A 629 -30.48 16.09 -9.95
C TRP A 629 -29.42 16.31 -8.87
N TRP A 630 -29.83 16.37 -7.60
CA TRP A 630 -28.92 16.56 -6.46
C TRP A 630 -27.92 15.42 -6.28
N GLN A 631 -28.29 14.19 -6.66
CA GLN A 631 -27.41 13.03 -6.56
C GLN A 631 -26.22 13.12 -7.50
N ALA A 632 -26.37 13.80 -8.64
CA ALA A 632 -25.25 14.09 -9.53
C ALA A 632 -24.25 15.04 -8.85
N GLY A 633 -24.73 16.11 -8.21
CA GLY A 633 -23.90 17.01 -7.41
C GLY A 633 -23.14 16.25 -6.33
N ALA A 634 -23.83 15.40 -5.58
CA ALA A 634 -23.24 14.58 -4.53
C ALA A 634 -22.21 13.55 -5.06
N MET A 635 -22.45 12.99 -6.25
CA MET A 635 -21.51 12.11 -6.95
C MET A 635 -20.22 12.84 -7.32
N PHE A 636 -20.30 14.08 -7.84
CA PHE A 636 -19.08 14.86 -8.12
C PHE A 636 -18.29 15.16 -6.86
N GLY A 637 -18.95 15.46 -5.73
CA GLY A 637 -18.26 15.54 -4.45
C GLY A 637 -17.55 14.23 -4.06
N THR A 638 -18.12 13.07 -4.39
CA THR A 638 -17.48 11.76 -4.14
C THR A 638 -16.22 11.60 -4.99
N LEU A 639 -16.28 12.02 -6.25
CA LEU A 639 -15.14 11.98 -7.16
C LEU A 639 -14.05 13.01 -6.77
N LEU A 640 -14.44 14.15 -6.20
CA LEU A 640 -13.51 15.11 -5.60
C LEU A 640 -12.79 14.50 -4.39
N ASP A 641 -13.49 13.79 -3.51
CA ASP A 641 -12.87 13.05 -2.41
C ASP A 641 -11.88 12.02 -2.95
N TYR A 642 -12.29 11.23 -3.94
CA TYR A 642 -11.44 10.22 -4.57
C TYR A 642 -10.14 10.85 -5.09
N TRP A 643 -10.23 11.93 -5.86
CA TRP A 643 -9.06 12.65 -6.36
C TRP A 643 -8.20 13.18 -5.21
N HIS A 644 -8.81 13.83 -4.21
CA HIS A 644 -8.10 14.41 -3.07
C HIS A 644 -7.33 13.35 -2.25
N TYR A 645 -7.95 12.21 -1.98
CA TYR A 645 -7.36 11.15 -1.16
C TYR A 645 -6.35 10.27 -1.93
N THR A 646 -6.53 10.08 -3.24
CA THR A 646 -5.70 9.15 -4.03
C THR A 646 -4.65 9.84 -4.90
N GLY A 647 -4.87 11.10 -5.27
CA GLY A 647 -4.07 11.83 -6.26
C GLY A 647 -4.37 11.46 -7.71
N ASP A 648 -5.35 10.60 -8.00
CA ASP A 648 -5.72 10.22 -9.36
C ASP A 648 -6.57 11.30 -10.04
N ASP A 649 -5.99 11.99 -11.01
CA ASP A 649 -6.57 13.13 -11.72
C ASP A 649 -7.35 12.76 -12.99
N GLN A 650 -7.51 11.45 -13.29
CA GLN A 650 -8.10 10.97 -14.54
C GLN A 650 -9.50 11.54 -14.81
N TYR A 651 -10.28 11.85 -13.76
CA TYR A 651 -11.66 12.32 -13.88
C TYR A 651 -11.82 13.82 -13.66
N ASN A 652 -10.74 14.58 -13.45
CA ASN A 652 -10.84 16.01 -13.10
C ASN A 652 -11.52 16.84 -14.18
N GLY A 653 -11.26 16.58 -15.46
CA GLY A 653 -11.97 17.25 -16.56
C GLY A 653 -13.48 17.01 -16.51
N LEU A 654 -13.87 15.74 -16.31
CA LEU A 654 -15.27 15.33 -16.22
C LEU A 654 -16.00 15.97 -15.02
N ILE A 655 -15.32 16.03 -13.86
CA ILE A 655 -15.84 16.67 -12.65
C ILE A 655 -16.05 18.17 -12.88
N ARG A 656 -15.02 18.86 -13.38
CA ARG A 656 -15.06 20.30 -13.64
C ARG A 656 -16.19 20.66 -14.61
N ASP A 657 -16.27 19.96 -15.73
CA ASP A 657 -17.26 20.26 -16.77
C ASP A 657 -18.68 19.97 -16.28
N GLY A 658 -18.87 18.91 -15.48
CA GLY A 658 -20.14 18.59 -14.84
C GLY A 658 -20.61 19.64 -13.84
N LEU A 659 -19.70 20.14 -12.98
CA LEU A 659 -19.97 21.19 -12.00
C LEU A 659 -20.32 22.53 -12.68
N ILE A 660 -19.52 22.98 -13.66
CA ILE A 660 -19.75 24.26 -14.37
C ILE A 660 -21.08 24.23 -15.15
N HIS A 661 -21.47 23.07 -15.70
CA HIS A 661 -22.70 22.96 -16.47
C HIS A 661 -23.97 23.26 -15.66
N GLN A 662 -23.89 23.21 -14.33
CA GLN A 662 -25.04 23.50 -13.44
C GLN A 662 -25.14 24.95 -13.01
N PHE A 663 -24.28 25.84 -13.53
CA PHE A 663 -24.43 27.27 -13.27
C PHE A 663 -25.66 27.78 -14.04
N GLY A 664 -26.68 28.20 -13.31
CA GLY A 664 -27.91 28.75 -13.85
C GLY A 664 -27.71 30.11 -14.51
N GLU A 665 -28.76 30.59 -15.18
CA GLU A 665 -28.72 31.81 -16.01
C GLU A 665 -28.34 33.07 -15.20
N HIS A 666 -28.58 33.06 -13.90
CA HIS A 666 -28.26 34.17 -13.00
C HIS A 666 -27.05 33.88 -12.10
N ASN A 667 -26.20 32.90 -12.47
CA ASN A 667 -25.14 32.37 -11.60
C ASN A 667 -25.70 31.97 -10.23
N ASP A 668 -26.79 31.24 -10.28
CA ASP A 668 -27.41 30.50 -9.19
C ASP A 668 -27.26 29.00 -9.49
N LEU A 669 -27.26 28.14 -8.46
CA LEU A 669 -27.37 26.69 -8.70
C LEU A 669 -28.86 26.35 -8.83
N MET A 670 -29.55 27.00 -9.78
CA MET A 670 -30.98 26.84 -10.05
C MET A 670 -31.28 26.78 -11.56
N PRO A 671 -30.75 25.79 -12.29
CA PRO A 671 -30.96 25.70 -13.73
C PRO A 671 -32.44 25.50 -14.06
N ALA A 672 -32.97 26.28 -15.01
CA ALA A 672 -34.40 26.34 -15.33
C ALA A 672 -35.03 24.96 -15.68
N ASN A 673 -34.22 24.03 -16.22
CA ASN A 673 -34.63 22.68 -16.57
C ASN A 673 -34.86 21.75 -15.35
N GLN A 674 -34.52 22.16 -14.13
CA GLN A 674 -34.73 21.40 -12.88
C GLN A 674 -35.88 21.91 -12.01
N SER A 675 -36.50 23.04 -12.37
CA SER A 675 -37.59 23.71 -11.63
C SER A 675 -38.80 22.84 -11.24
N LYS A 676 -38.96 21.66 -11.84
CA LYS A 676 -40.04 20.70 -11.52
C LYS A 676 -39.77 19.84 -10.29
N ASN A 677 -38.54 19.74 -9.81
CA ASN A 677 -38.15 18.91 -8.68
C ASN A 677 -37.05 19.59 -7.82
N GLU A 678 -37.11 20.91 -7.66
CA GLU A 678 -36.01 21.70 -7.08
C GLU A 678 -36.27 22.14 -5.64
N GLY A 679 -35.46 21.60 -4.72
CA GLY A 679 -35.42 21.91 -3.29
C GLY A 679 -34.18 22.69 -2.86
N ASN A 680 -34.25 23.27 -1.65
CA ASN A 680 -33.10 23.92 -1.02
C ASN A 680 -32.02 22.89 -0.67
N ASP A 681 -32.42 21.66 -0.34
CA ASP A 681 -31.48 20.56 -0.15
C ASP A 681 -30.85 20.08 -1.46
N ASP A 682 -31.57 20.12 -2.58
CA ASP A 682 -30.96 19.82 -3.87
C ASP A 682 -29.84 20.83 -4.20
N GLN A 683 -30.12 22.11 -4.01
CA GLN A 683 -29.17 23.20 -4.19
C GLN A 683 -27.95 23.06 -3.27
N VAL A 684 -28.13 22.61 -2.03
CA VAL A 684 -27.02 22.51 -1.06
C VAL A 684 -26.02 21.41 -1.41
N PHE A 685 -26.45 20.28 -1.96
CA PHE A 685 -25.51 19.20 -2.32
C PHE A 685 -24.57 19.59 -3.46
N TRP A 686 -25.02 20.45 -4.38
CA TRP A 686 -24.14 21.07 -5.36
C TRP A 686 -23.18 22.06 -4.71
N ALA A 687 -23.67 22.94 -3.84
CA ALA A 687 -22.84 23.89 -3.11
C ALA A 687 -21.76 23.20 -2.25
N PHE A 688 -22.08 22.08 -1.60
CA PHE A 688 -21.10 21.28 -0.85
C PHE A 688 -19.94 20.80 -1.71
N SER A 689 -20.22 20.42 -2.97
CA SER A 689 -19.19 20.00 -3.91
C SER A 689 -18.36 21.19 -4.42
N MET A 690 -18.97 22.37 -4.58
CA MET A 690 -18.25 23.60 -4.96
C MET A 690 -17.29 24.05 -3.85
N ILE A 691 -17.75 24.16 -2.61
CA ILE A 691 -16.85 24.55 -1.51
C ILE A 691 -15.79 23.47 -1.24
N GLN A 692 -16.10 22.19 -1.49
CA GLN A 692 -15.11 21.12 -1.43
C GLN A 692 -14.04 21.27 -2.52
N ALA A 693 -14.42 21.62 -3.75
CA ALA A 693 -13.48 21.92 -4.83
C ALA A 693 -12.55 23.09 -4.44
N ALA A 694 -13.09 24.16 -3.83
CA ALA A 694 -12.28 25.27 -3.31
C ALA A 694 -11.32 24.81 -2.20
N GLU A 695 -11.82 24.07 -1.22
CA GLU A 695 -11.05 23.56 -0.08
C GLU A 695 -9.97 22.54 -0.48
N TYR A 696 -10.14 21.80 -1.57
CA TYR A 696 -9.15 20.84 -2.07
C TYR A 696 -8.20 21.41 -3.12
N LYS A 697 -8.26 22.72 -3.41
CA LYS A 697 -7.52 23.35 -4.53
C LYS A 697 -7.76 22.64 -5.86
N PHE A 698 -8.98 22.19 -6.08
CA PHE A 698 -9.37 21.65 -7.37
C PHE A 698 -9.21 22.73 -8.45
N PRO A 699 -8.76 22.39 -9.68
CA PRO A 699 -8.55 23.37 -10.74
C PRO A 699 -9.75 24.31 -10.91
N ASP A 700 -9.48 25.61 -10.84
CA ASP A 700 -10.51 26.64 -10.90
C ASP A 700 -11.23 26.66 -12.28
N PRO A 701 -12.48 27.14 -12.34
CA PRO A 701 -13.18 27.34 -13.60
C PRO A 701 -12.44 28.30 -14.53
N PRO A 702 -12.75 28.29 -15.85
CA PRO A 702 -12.31 29.32 -16.77
C PRO A 702 -12.62 30.73 -16.24
N SER A 703 -11.76 31.71 -16.54
CA SER A 703 -11.83 33.05 -15.96
C SER A 703 -13.11 33.85 -16.29
N ASP A 704 -13.89 33.42 -17.30
CA ASP A 704 -15.19 33.96 -17.67
C ASP A 704 -16.36 33.36 -16.86
N LYS A 705 -16.08 32.41 -15.97
CA LYS A 705 -17.05 31.77 -15.07
C LYS A 705 -16.74 32.12 -13.61
N PRO A 706 -17.75 32.17 -12.72
CA PRO A 706 -17.52 32.35 -11.29
C PRO A 706 -16.63 31.23 -10.72
N GLY A 707 -15.78 31.57 -9.74
CA GLY A 707 -15.00 30.59 -8.99
C GLY A 707 -15.89 29.68 -8.12
N TRP A 708 -15.34 28.55 -7.68
CA TRP A 708 -16.06 27.60 -6.82
C TRP A 708 -16.52 28.24 -5.49
N LEU A 709 -15.67 29.09 -4.91
CA LEU A 709 -16.01 29.86 -3.71
C LEU A 709 -17.13 30.86 -3.98
N ALA A 710 -17.05 31.62 -5.08
CA ALA A 710 -18.09 32.58 -5.48
C ALA A 710 -19.45 31.89 -5.66
N MET A 711 -19.50 30.73 -6.33
CA MET A 711 -20.76 29.99 -6.47
C MET A 711 -21.31 29.47 -5.15
N THR A 712 -20.45 29.08 -4.21
CA THR A 712 -20.90 28.72 -2.87
C THR A 712 -21.52 29.92 -2.14
N GLN A 713 -20.90 31.10 -2.25
CA GLN A 713 -21.42 32.34 -1.66
C GLN A 713 -22.77 32.74 -2.27
N SER A 714 -22.97 32.52 -3.57
CA SER A 714 -24.26 32.71 -4.24
C SER A 714 -25.39 31.90 -3.61
N VAL A 715 -25.18 30.59 -3.43
CA VAL A 715 -26.19 29.72 -2.80
C VAL A 715 -26.43 30.13 -1.34
N PHE A 716 -25.37 30.45 -0.60
CA PHE A 716 -25.50 30.89 0.79
C PHE A 716 -26.34 32.17 0.92
N ASN A 717 -26.14 33.15 0.03
CA ASN A 717 -26.89 34.39 0.03
C ASN A 717 -28.38 34.19 -0.28
N GLN A 718 -28.71 33.27 -1.18
CA GLN A 718 -30.09 32.85 -1.46
C GLN A 718 -30.74 32.19 -0.23
N PHE A 719 -30.02 31.30 0.45
CA PHE A 719 -30.51 30.68 1.68
C PHE A 719 -30.78 31.69 2.79
N VAL A 720 -29.87 32.65 2.98
CA VAL A 720 -30.06 33.76 3.93
C VAL A 720 -31.31 34.58 3.59
N THR A 721 -31.56 34.84 2.31
CA THR A 721 -32.73 35.58 1.84
C THR A 721 -34.02 34.82 2.15
N ARG A 722 -34.09 33.53 1.80
CA ARG A 722 -35.25 32.66 2.06
C ARG A 722 -35.50 32.45 3.55
N TYR A 723 -34.44 32.27 4.34
CA TYR A 723 -34.55 32.19 5.80
C TYR A 723 -35.11 33.49 6.38
N SER A 724 -34.59 34.64 5.95
CA SER A 724 -35.02 35.95 6.46
C SER A 724 -36.49 36.21 6.14
N LYS A 725 -36.94 35.83 4.95
CA LYS A 725 -38.36 35.89 4.56
C LYS A 725 -39.27 35.08 5.49
N GLU A 726 -38.86 33.89 5.92
CA GLU A 726 -39.66 33.07 6.85
C GLU A 726 -39.72 33.69 8.26
N VAL A 727 -38.71 34.46 8.66
CA VAL A 727 -38.75 35.25 9.91
C VAL A 727 -39.71 36.43 9.77
N GLU A 728 -39.65 37.16 8.65
CA GLU A 728 -40.55 38.29 8.36
C GLU A 728 -42.01 37.86 8.28
N ASP A 729 -42.28 36.71 7.66
CA ASP A 729 -43.62 36.15 7.48
C ASP A 729 -44.14 35.43 8.77
N ASP A 730 -43.38 35.45 9.87
CA ASP A 730 -43.65 34.77 11.16
C ASP A 730 -43.97 33.26 11.02
N VAL A 731 -43.28 32.59 10.11
CA VAL A 731 -43.47 31.16 9.85
C VAL A 731 -42.43 30.35 10.62
N CYS A 732 -42.86 29.82 11.77
CA CYS A 732 -42.01 29.01 12.66
C CYS A 732 -40.76 29.75 13.19
N GLY A 733 -40.81 31.09 13.27
CA GLY A 733 -39.69 31.91 13.75
C GLY A 733 -38.42 31.82 12.89
N GLY A 734 -38.52 31.35 11.65
CA GLY A 734 -37.40 31.11 10.75
C GLY A 734 -37.34 29.68 10.21
N GLY A 735 -36.16 29.30 9.71
CA GLY A 735 -35.90 28.02 9.05
C GLY A 735 -36.41 27.99 7.62
N MET A 736 -35.63 27.41 6.72
CA MET A 736 -35.99 27.27 5.31
C MET A 736 -36.91 26.08 5.08
N ARG A 737 -37.79 26.21 4.08
CA ARG A 737 -38.62 25.12 3.55
C ARG A 737 -37.76 24.13 2.79
N TRP A 738 -38.23 22.90 2.66
CA TRP A 738 -37.61 21.87 1.84
C TRP A 738 -37.60 22.29 0.37
N GLN A 739 -38.78 22.55 -0.20
CA GLN A 739 -38.93 22.95 -1.60
C GLN A 739 -38.68 24.45 -1.79
N ILE A 740 -38.19 24.87 -2.98
CA ILE A 740 -38.00 26.28 -3.34
C ILE A 740 -39.27 26.90 -3.93
N PHE A 741 -40.04 26.11 -4.68
CA PHE A 741 -41.23 26.61 -5.36
C PHE A 741 -42.54 26.18 -4.68
N GLN A 742 -43.50 27.10 -4.61
CA GLN A 742 -44.75 26.89 -3.87
C GLN A 742 -45.69 25.82 -4.43
N TRP A 743 -45.55 25.46 -5.70
CA TRP A 743 -46.34 24.42 -6.35
C TRP A 743 -45.78 23.01 -6.14
N LEU A 744 -44.58 22.87 -5.58
CA LEU A 744 -43.96 21.57 -5.36
C LEU A 744 -44.52 20.89 -4.11
N ASN A 745 -44.74 19.57 -4.22
CA ASN A 745 -45.13 18.76 -3.09
C ASN A 745 -44.02 18.80 -2.03
N GLY A 746 -44.38 19.11 -0.78
CA GLY A 746 -43.40 19.30 0.29
C GLY A 746 -43.06 20.78 0.57
N TRP A 747 -43.63 21.75 -0.15
CA TRP A 747 -43.47 23.19 0.16
C TRP A 747 -43.80 23.59 1.60
N LYS A 748 -44.69 22.85 2.26
CA LYS A 748 -45.09 23.11 3.65
C LYS A 748 -44.22 22.35 4.68
N TYR A 749 -43.15 21.71 4.23
CA TYR A 749 -42.22 20.93 5.04
C TYR A 749 -40.90 21.69 5.19
N LYS A 750 -40.26 21.61 6.35
CA LYS A 750 -38.92 22.14 6.63
C LYS A 750 -38.06 20.96 7.07
N ASN A 751 -36.97 20.66 6.38
CA ASN A 751 -36.14 19.50 6.68
C ASN A 751 -34.76 19.90 7.24
N THR A 752 -34.11 18.94 7.88
CA THR A 752 -32.74 19.06 8.38
C THR A 752 -31.74 19.25 7.25
N ALA A 753 -31.96 18.62 6.09
CA ALA A 753 -31.08 18.77 4.93
C ALA A 753 -30.89 20.24 4.51
N SER A 754 -31.98 21.00 4.38
CA SER A 754 -31.93 22.42 3.97
C SER A 754 -31.35 23.30 5.07
N ASN A 755 -31.81 23.14 6.30
CA ASN A 755 -31.44 24.02 7.43
C ASN A 755 -30.05 23.70 8.00
N GLY A 756 -29.76 22.42 8.18
CA GLY A 756 -28.41 21.93 8.48
C GLY A 756 -27.45 22.25 7.33
N GLY A 757 -27.95 22.26 6.09
CA GLY A 757 -27.23 22.73 4.91
C GLY A 757 -26.73 24.17 5.04
N LEU A 758 -27.61 25.10 5.42
CA LEU A 758 -27.23 26.50 5.71
C LEU A 758 -26.21 26.59 6.86
N PHE A 759 -26.43 25.85 7.95
CA PHE A 759 -25.48 25.77 9.07
C PHE A 759 -24.09 25.32 8.61
N HIS A 760 -24.04 24.20 7.89
CA HIS A 760 -22.81 23.58 7.44
C HIS A 760 -22.07 24.43 6.41
N LEU A 761 -22.78 25.00 5.41
CA LEU A 761 -22.17 25.93 4.46
C LEU A 761 -21.64 27.19 5.14
N GLY A 762 -22.39 27.77 6.09
CA GLY A 762 -21.94 28.92 6.87
C GLY A 762 -20.66 28.62 7.66
N ALA A 763 -20.59 27.46 8.31
CA ALA A 763 -19.41 27.03 9.05
C ALA A 763 -18.17 26.87 8.15
N ARG A 764 -18.35 26.26 6.97
CA ARG A 764 -17.28 26.08 5.98
C ARG A 764 -16.83 27.39 5.36
N LEU A 765 -17.77 28.27 4.99
CA LEU A 765 -17.45 29.61 4.48
C LEU A 765 -16.73 30.44 5.54
N ALA A 766 -17.17 30.40 6.81
CA ALA A 766 -16.46 31.06 7.91
C ALA A 766 -15.02 30.55 8.01
N MET A 767 -14.82 29.23 7.99
CA MET A 767 -13.49 28.62 8.04
C MET A 767 -12.63 28.98 6.83
N TYR A 768 -13.18 28.92 5.62
CA TYR A 768 -12.45 29.22 4.39
C TYR A 768 -12.09 30.71 4.31
N THR A 769 -13.05 31.62 4.50
CA THR A 769 -12.84 33.05 4.27
C THR A 769 -12.36 33.81 5.49
N ARG A 770 -12.47 33.23 6.70
CA ARG A 770 -12.25 33.89 8.00
C ARG A 770 -13.15 35.11 8.22
N ASN A 771 -14.40 35.01 7.77
CA ASN A 771 -15.40 36.06 7.91
C ASN A 771 -16.47 35.64 8.94
N ASP A 772 -16.52 36.36 10.05
CA ASP A 772 -17.44 36.11 11.17
C ASP A 772 -18.91 36.19 10.79
N THR A 773 -19.26 36.89 9.69
CA THR A 773 -20.66 37.00 9.24
C THR A 773 -21.22 35.62 8.87
N TYR A 774 -20.41 34.75 8.26
CA TYR A 774 -20.81 33.38 7.94
C TYR A 774 -20.95 32.54 9.21
N ALA A 775 -20.07 32.73 10.21
CA ALA A 775 -20.13 32.03 11.49
C ALA A 775 -21.39 32.41 12.28
N GLN A 776 -21.78 33.69 12.28
CA GLN A 776 -23.00 34.18 12.93
C GLN A 776 -24.26 33.57 12.30
N TRP A 777 -24.30 33.44 10.98
CA TRP A 777 -25.40 32.77 10.30
C TRP A 777 -25.42 31.26 10.53
N ALA A 778 -24.26 30.61 10.58
CA ALA A 778 -24.14 29.20 10.95
C ALA A 778 -24.72 28.99 12.36
N GLU A 779 -24.33 29.83 13.31
CA GLU A 779 -24.84 29.80 14.68
C GLU A 779 -26.35 30.06 14.74
N LYS A 780 -26.86 31.05 13.98
CA LYS A 780 -28.29 31.34 13.89
C LYS A 780 -29.11 30.16 13.36
N ALA A 781 -28.63 29.50 12.31
CA ALA A 781 -29.29 28.32 11.75
C ALA A 781 -29.28 27.14 12.75
N PHE A 782 -28.13 26.88 13.40
CA PHE A 782 -27.99 25.84 14.42
C PHE A 782 -28.89 26.10 15.63
N ASP A 783 -28.97 27.34 16.11
CA ASP A 783 -29.77 27.71 17.27
C ASP A 783 -31.26 27.58 16.97
N TRP A 784 -31.71 27.95 15.77
CA TRP A 784 -33.09 27.71 15.34
C TRP A 784 -33.41 26.22 15.30
N MET A 785 -32.52 25.40 14.72
CA MET A 785 -32.72 23.95 14.70
C MET A 785 -32.77 23.36 16.12
N SER A 786 -31.90 23.83 17.02
CA SER A 786 -31.82 23.43 18.44
C SER A 786 -33.05 23.84 19.25
N ALA A 787 -33.73 24.91 18.85
CA ALA A 787 -35.00 25.34 19.42
C ALA A 787 -36.22 24.65 18.79
N SER A 788 -36.01 23.88 17.72
CA SER A 788 -37.07 23.16 17.00
C SER A 788 -37.09 21.67 17.37
N PRO A 789 -38.17 20.94 17.04
CA PRO A 789 -38.21 19.49 17.20
C PRO A 789 -37.15 18.72 16.40
N LEU A 790 -36.47 19.35 15.43
CA LEU A 790 -35.44 18.70 14.61
C LEU A 790 -34.24 18.22 15.42
N LEU A 791 -33.86 18.98 16.46
CA LEU A 791 -32.76 18.68 17.36
C LEU A 791 -33.27 18.71 18.81
N PRO A 792 -33.80 17.59 19.35
CA PRO A 792 -34.40 17.54 20.68
C PRO A 792 -33.43 17.76 21.86
N GLY A 793 -32.14 18.01 21.60
CA GLY A 793 -31.13 18.36 22.60
C GLY A 793 -30.35 17.18 23.19
N ASP A 794 -30.69 15.94 22.85
CA ASP A 794 -29.96 14.74 23.32
C ASP A 794 -28.94 14.21 22.30
N GLY A 795 -28.69 14.96 21.22
CA GLY A 795 -27.82 14.58 20.11
C GLY A 795 -28.56 13.85 18.97
N GLN A 796 -29.85 13.55 19.09
CA GLN A 796 -30.61 13.00 17.97
C GLN A 796 -30.85 14.06 16.87
N VAL A 797 -30.92 13.59 15.62
CA VAL A 797 -31.18 14.45 14.45
C VAL A 797 -32.36 13.88 13.66
N TYR A 798 -33.50 14.56 13.70
CA TYR A 798 -34.74 14.17 13.01
C TYR A 798 -34.83 14.74 11.60
N ASP A 799 -35.68 14.16 10.76
CA ASP A 799 -35.67 14.44 9.31
C ASP A 799 -36.25 15.81 8.96
N GLY A 800 -37.39 16.15 9.55
CA GLY A 800 -38.05 17.40 9.24
C GLY A 800 -39.31 17.64 10.06
N THR A 801 -39.89 18.82 9.88
CA THR A 801 -41.09 19.32 10.57
C THR A 801 -42.00 19.99 9.56
N SER A 802 -43.27 20.22 9.90
CA SER A 802 -44.22 20.87 8.99
C SER A 802 -44.82 22.14 9.56
N ILE A 803 -45.06 23.12 8.69
CA ILE A 803 -45.84 24.31 9.05
C ILE A 803 -47.34 24.02 9.16
N LYS A 804 -47.78 22.80 8.84
CA LYS A 804 -49.18 22.35 8.99
C LYS A 804 -49.55 21.94 10.41
N THR A 805 -48.58 21.83 11.31
CA THR A 805 -48.82 21.40 12.69
C THR A 805 -49.48 22.51 13.49
N ASP A 806 -50.11 22.16 14.61
CA ASP A 806 -50.70 23.12 15.54
C ASP A 806 -50.13 22.90 16.95
N PRO A 807 -49.23 23.78 17.45
CA PRO A 807 -48.69 24.97 16.78
C PRO A 807 -47.75 24.62 15.61
N PRO A 808 -47.48 25.52 14.63
CA PRO A 808 -46.60 25.26 13.50
C PRO A 808 -45.17 24.89 13.90
N CYS A 809 -44.58 23.93 13.18
CA CYS A 809 -43.25 23.36 13.42
C CYS A 809 -43.03 22.83 14.85
N LYS A 810 -44.04 22.17 15.43
CA LYS A 810 -43.97 21.60 16.79
C LYS A 810 -43.94 20.07 16.87
N ASP A 811 -44.08 19.37 15.75
CA ASP A 811 -43.76 17.95 15.64
C ASP A 811 -42.52 17.73 14.75
N ALA A 812 -42.04 16.49 14.66
CA ALA A 812 -41.03 16.12 13.68
C ALA A 812 -41.31 14.71 13.13
N ASP A 813 -40.93 14.52 11.87
CA ASP A 813 -40.61 13.19 11.37
C ASP A 813 -39.35 12.69 12.09
N THR A 814 -39.55 11.82 13.07
CA THR A 814 -38.48 11.27 13.92
C THR A 814 -37.59 10.25 13.20
N THR A 815 -37.76 10.04 11.91
CA THR A 815 -36.87 9.19 11.11
C THR A 815 -35.45 9.76 11.13
N GLN A 816 -34.47 8.90 11.41
CA GLN A 816 -33.07 9.27 11.57
C GLN A 816 -32.26 8.67 10.44
N TRP A 817 -31.72 9.52 9.58
CA TRP A 817 -30.90 9.14 8.42
C TRP A 817 -29.44 9.52 8.65
N THR A 818 -28.51 8.70 8.14
CA THR A 818 -27.07 8.95 8.33
C THR A 818 -26.63 10.31 7.79
N TYR A 819 -27.20 10.74 6.66
CA TYR A 819 -26.80 11.99 6.01
C TYR A 819 -27.14 13.23 6.85
N ASN A 820 -28.28 13.23 7.56
CA ASN A 820 -28.66 14.31 8.46
C ASN A 820 -27.63 14.46 9.59
N TYR A 821 -27.17 13.34 10.17
CA TYR A 821 -26.08 13.35 11.15
C TYR A 821 -24.78 13.87 10.55
N GLY A 822 -24.42 13.41 9.36
CA GLY A 822 -23.19 13.83 8.70
C GLY A 822 -23.15 15.35 8.43
N ILE A 823 -24.27 15.96 8.00
CA ILE A 823 -24.39 17.41 7.83
C ILE A 823 -24.08 18.15 9.14
N MET A 824 -24.72 17.70 10.24
CA MET A 824 -24.57 18.34 11.55
C MET A 824 -23.17 18.14 12.14
N ILE A 825 -22.59 16.95 11.98
CA ILE A 825 -21.23 16.61 12.43
C ILE A 825 -20.20 17.50 11.73
N ALA A 826 -20.25 17.61 10.40
CA ALA A 826 -19.29 18.44 9.68
C ALA A 826 -19.42 19.91 10.06
N GLY A 827 -20.64 20.46 10.09
CA GLY A 827 -20.86 21.85 10.51
C GLY A 827 -20.32 22.14 11.91
N ALA A 828 -20.59 21.25 12.88
CA ALA A 828 -20.08 21.39 14.25
C ALA A 828 -18.56 21.24 14.32
N ALA A 829 -17.94 20.36 13.53
CA ALA A 829 -16.50 20.20 13.48
C ALA A 829 -15.78 21.44 12.90
N TYR A 830 -16.30 22.03 11.82
CA TYR A 830 -15.78 23.30 11.29
C TYR A 830 -15.95 24.44 12.28
N MET A 831 -17.10 24.57 12.96
CA MET A 831 -17.30 25.61 13.98
C MET A 831 -16.41 25.39 15.21
N TYR A 832 -16.21 24.15 15.65
CA TYR A 832 -15.26 23.81 16.72
C TYR A 832 -13.85 24.27 16.35
N ASN A 833 -13.39 24.00 15.12
CA ASN A 833 -12.09 24.46 14.65
C ASN A 833 -12.04 26.00 14.54
N TYR A 834 -13.06 26.62 13.95
CA TYR A 834 -13.15 28.08 13.77
C TYR A 834 -13.06 28.85 15.08
N THR A 835 -13.75 28.34 16.10
CA THR A 835 -13.84 28.98 17.42
C THR A 835 -12.73 28.55 18.38
N ASN A 836 -11.70 27.87 17.88
CA ASN A 836 -10.58 27.36 18.67
C ASN A 836 -11.01 26.46 19.85
N GLY A 837 -12.00 25.61 19.60
CA GLY A 837 -12.42 24.55 20.51
C GLY A 837 -13.50 24.92 21.52
N ALA A 838 -14.39 25.87 21.20
CA ALA A 838 -15.43 26.30 22.12
C ALA A 838 -16.37 25.16 22.56
N ASP A 839 -16.75 25.15 23.83
CA ASP A 839 -17.53 24.07 24.46
C ASP A 839 -18.89 23.82 23.79
N LYS A 840 -19.57 24.87 23.29
CA LYS A 840 -20.83 24.73 22.54
C LYS A 840 -20.69 23.75 21.37
N TRP A 841 -19.65 23.95 20.57
CA TRP A 841 -19.41 23.14 19.37
C TRP A 841 -18.81 21.78 19.71
N ARG A 842 -18.01 21.68 20.78
CA ARG A 842 -17.55 20.40 21.31
C ARG A 842 -18.74 19.52 21.75
N ASN A 843 -19.61 20.06 22.59
CA ASN A 843 -20.78 19.36 23.11
C ASN A 843 -21.75 18.94 21.99
N ALA A 844 -21.96 19.80 20.99
CA ALA A 844 -22.76 19.47 19.81
C ALA A 844 -22.12 18.33 19.00
N LEU A 845 -20.82 18.44 18.69
CA LEU A 845 -20.08 17.44 17.92
C LEU A 845 -20.06 16.07 18.61
N ASP A 846 -19.71 16.04 19.89
CA ASP A 846 -19.71 14.82 20.71
C ASP A 846 -21.12 14.23 20.80
N GLY A 847 -22.15 15.07 20.97
CA GLY A 847 -23.55 14.66 21.00
C GLY A 847 -23.98 13.94 19.72
N PHE A 848 -23.66 14.51 18.56
CA PHE A 848 -24.00 13.90 17.27
C PHE A 848 -23.21 12.63 17.00
N ILE A 849 -21.89 12.62 17.23
CA ILE A 849 -21.04 11.43 17.01
C ILE A 849 -21.51 10.27 17.89
N ASN A 850 -21.80 10.52 19.18
CA ASN A 850 -22.27 9.50 20.11
C ASN A 850 -23.59 8.85 19.69
N LYS A 851 -24.45 9.58 18.97
CA LYS A 851 -25.73 9.05 18.49
C LYS A 851 -25.62 8.30 17.15
N THR A 852 -24.46 8.36 16.48
CA THR A 852 -24.22 7.56 15.26
C THR A 852 -24.17 6.06 15.52
N ASP A 853 -23.96 5.61 16.76
CA ASP A 853 -23.99 4.18 17.16
C ASP A 853 -25.25 3.44 16.66
N ARG A 854 -26.38 4.15 16.51
CA ARG A 854 -27.63 3.59 15.96
C ARG A 854 -27.46 3.03 14.54
N PHE A 855 -26.55 3.61 13.75
CA PHE A 855 -26.26 3.17 12.39
C PHE A 855 -25.28 2.01 12.32
N TYR A 856 -24.81 1.50 13.46
CA TYR A 856 -23.93 0.33 13.55
C TYR A 856 -24.57 -0.77 14.40
N PRO A 857 -25.72 -1.37 13.98
CA PRO A 857 -26.45 -2.29 14.84
C PRO A 857 -25.68 -3.60 15.03
N ASP A 858 -25.74 -4.16 16.24
CA ASP A 858 -25.16 -5.49 16.53
C ASP A 858 -25.71 -6.57 15.59
N ALA A 859 -26.99 -6.47 15.22
CA ALA A 859 -27.66 -7.39 14.28
C ALA A 859 -27.02 -7.43 12.89
N TYR A 860 -26.29 -6.38 12.50
CA TYR A 860 -25.59 -6.26 11.23
C TYR A 860 -24.07 -6.17 11.42
N ASN A 861 -23.57 -6.85 12.47
CA ASN A 861 -22.16 -6.95 12.78
C ASN A 861 -21.48 -5.57 12.95
N LYS A 862 -22.21 -4.59 13.50
CA LYS A 862 -21.73 -3.21 13.71
C LYS A 862 -21.22 -2.50 12.44
N VAL A 863 -21.75 -2.87 11.27
CA VAL A 863 -21.45 -2.20 10.01
C VAL A 863 -22.46 -1.07 9.76
N MET A 864 -22.00 0.04 9.17
CA MET A 864 -22.86 1.18 8.84
C MET A 864 -24.06 0.75 7.97
N THR A 865 -25.27 1.02 8.46
CA THR A 865 -26.53 0.55 7.89
C THR A 865 -27.60 1.64 7.93
N GLU A 866 -28.35 1.82 6.84
CA GLU A 866 -29.53 2.70 6.80
C GLU A 866 -30.80 2.02 7.34
N PRO A 867 -31.76 2.79 7.90
CA PRO A 867 -33.06 2.29 8.32
C PRO A 867 -33.83 1.51 7.24
N CYS A 868 -33.71 1.89 5.96
CA CYS A 868 -34.41 1.23 4.85
C CYS A 868 -33.81 -0.12 4.44
N GLU A 869 -32.54 -0.37 4.78
CA GLU A 869 -31.80 -1.58 4.33
C GLU A 869 -32.38 -2.86 4.94
N ALA A 870 -32.89 -2.76 6.18
CA ALA A 870 -33.45 -3.90 6.92
C ALA A 870 -34.61 -4.59 6.18
N ARG A 871 -35.36 -3.85 5.37
CA ARG A 871 -36.48 -4.37 4.56
C ARG A 871 -36.16 -4.42 3.06
N ALA A 872 -34.96 -4.02 2.66
CA ALA A 872 -34.55 -3.87 1.25
C ALA A 872 -35.53 -3.00 0.44
N ILE A 873 -35.97 -1.88 1.03
CA ILE A 873 -36.93 -0.93 0.42
C ILE A 873 -36.31 0.44 0.15
N CYS A 874 -34.97 0.55 0.23
CA CYS A 874 -34.28 1.81 -0.07
C CYS A 874 -34.59 2.25 -1.50
N ASN A 875 -34.90 3.53 -1.67
CA ASN A 875 -35.03 4.16 -2.99
C ASN A 875 -33.69 4.75 -3.43
N ALA A 876 -33.65 5.31 -4.64
CA ALA A 876 -32.43 5.89 -5.23
C ALA A 876 -31.76 6.92 -4.30
N ASP A 877 -32.51 7.74 -3.57
CA ASP A 877 -31.98 8.71 -2.61
C ASP A 877 -31.28 8.02 -1.44
N GLN A 878 -32.01 7.12 -0.78
CA GLN A 878 -31.59 6.49 0.47
C GLN A 878 -30.37 5.57 0.27
N GLU A 879 -30.14 5.09 -0.95
CA GLU A 879 -28.99 4.28 -1.30
C GLU A 879 -27.63 5.02 -1.14
N SER A 880 -27.62 6.34 -1.21
CA SER A 880 -26.38 7.13 -1.13
C SER A 880 -26.13 7.76 0.24
N PHE A 881 -27.05 7.67 1.20
CA PHE A 881 -26.97 8.39 2.46
C PHE A 881 -25.72 8.07 3.28
N LYS A 882 -25.30 6.79 3.33
CA LYS A 882 -24.06 6.34 4.00
C LYS A 882 -22.82 7.04 3.47
N ALA A 883 -22.77 7.35 2.17
CA ALA A 883 -21.64 8.04 1.55
C ALA A 883 -21.32 9.35 2.26
N TYR A 884 -22.37 10.08 2.65
CA TYR A 884 -22.25 11.41 3.20
C TYR A 884 -21.79 11.40 4.66
N LEU A 885 -22.33 10.48 5.47
CA LEU A 885 -21.84 10.28 6.83
C LEU A 885 -20.37 9.84 6.83
N ALA A 886 -19.99 8.90 5.96
CA ALA A 886 -18.60 8.45 5.83
C ALA A 886 -17.64 9.60 5.50
N ARG A 887 -17.99 10.42 4.49
CA ARG A 887 -17.21 11.61 4.08
C ARG A 887 -17.05 12.58 5.24
N TRP A 888 -18.14 12.93 5.91
CA TRP A 888 -18.12 13.98 6.92
C TRP A 888 -17.55 13.55 8.27
N LEU A 889 -17.59 12.25 8.58
CA LEU A 889 -16.80 11.67 9.66
C LEU A 889 -15.29 11.80 9.39
N ALA A 890 -14.84 11.58 8.14
CA ALA A 890 -13.45 11.82 7.77
C ALA A 890 -13.05 13.31 7.92
N VAL A 891 -13.91 14.22 7.48
CA VAL A 891 -13.71 15.67 7.69
C VAL A 891 -13.66 16.02 9.18
N ALA A 892 -14.50 15.43 10.02
CA ALA A 892 -14.48 15.65 11.46
C ALA A 892 -13.15 15.23 12.11
N ILE A 893 -12.50 14.16 11.61
CA ILE A 893 -11.15 13.77 12.04
C ILE A 893 -10.15 14.91 11.73
N GLN A 894 -10.22 15.52 10.56
CA GLN A 894 -9.30 16.60 10.18
C GLN A 894 -9.59 17.91 10.93
N MET A 895 -10.87 18.26 11.13
CA MET A 895 -11.27 19.52 11.78
C MET A 895 -11.25 19.46 13.30
N ALA A 896 -11.46 18.28 13.88
CA ALA A 896 -11.48 18.04 15.32
C ALA A 896 -10.73 16.75 15.66
N PRO A 897 -9.38 16.74 15.63
CA PRO A 897 -8.57 15.51 15.71
C PRO A 897 -8.79 14.63 16.95
N TYR A 898 -9.33 15.17 18.04
CA TYR A 898 -9.66 14.39 19.25
C TYR A 898 -10.75 13.34 18.98
N THR A 899 -11.60 13.54 17.98
CA THR A 899 -12.68 12.61 17.59
C THR A 899 -12.15 11.36 16.88
N ARG A 900 -10.90 11.38 16.40
CA ARG A 900 -10.29 10.30 15.60
C ARG A 900 -10.36 8.93 16.28
N ALA A 901 -10.13 8.88 17.59
CA ALA A 901 -10.12 7.62 18.34
C ALA A 901 -11.49 6.92 18.35
N GLN A 902 -12.57 7.69 18.25
CA GLN A 902 -13.94 7.18 18.20
C GLN A 902 -14.37 6.88 16.76
N ILE A 903 -14.06 7.77 15.82
CA ILE A 903 -14.53 7.69 14.43
C ILE A 903 -13.79 6.63 13.60
N LEU A 904 -12.45 6.60 13.66
CA LEU A 904 -11.67 5.78 12.72
C LEU A 904 -11.97 4.27 12.81
N PRO A 905 -12.14 3.66 14.00
CA PRO A 905 -12.44 2.23 14.09
C PRO A 905 -13.75 1.83 13.39
N VAL A 906 -14.80 2.65 13.48
CA VAL A 906 -16.10 2.35 12.84
C VAL A 906 -16.05 2.56 11.33
N LEU A 907 -15.26 3.54 10.85
CA LEU A 907 -14.97 3.72 9.42
C LEU A 907 -14.20 2.53 8.85
N GLN A 908 -13.12 2.09 9.52
CA GLN A 908 -12.31 0.94 9.11
C GLN A 908 -13.14 -0.34 8.99
N HIS A 909 -13.94 -0.63 10.01
CA HIS A 909 -14.80 -1.80 10.03
C HIS A 909 -15.83 -1.79 8.89
N SER A 910 -16.48 -0.65 8.67
CA SER A 910 -17.48 -0.51 7.60
C SER A 910 -16.85 -0.49 6.20
N ALA A 911 -15.66 0.08 6.03
CA ALA A 911 -14.95 0.12 4.76
C ALA A 911 -14.55 -1.27 4.27
N VAL A 912 -14.09 -2.11 5.18
CA VAL A 912 -13.77 -3.52 4.91
C VAL A 912 -15.02 -4.27 4.45
N ALA A 913 -16.13 -4.09 5.15
CA ALA A 913 -17.41 -4.72 4.80
C ALA A 913 -17.94 -4.21 3.44
N ALA A 914 -17.85 -2.90 3.18
CA ALA A 914 -18.23 -2.31 1.90
C ALA A 914 -17.41 -2.89 0.74
N ALA A 915 -16.09 -2.96 0.88
CA ALA A 915 -15.19 -3.50 -0.14
C ALA A 915 -15.49 -4.97 -0.49
N GLN A 916 -15.95 -5.79 0.48
CA GLN A 916 -16.38 -7.17 0.23
C GLN A 916 -17.57 -7.29 -0.71
N THR A 917 -18.43 -6.27 -0.73
CA THR A 917 -19.60 -6.26 -1.61
C THR A 917 -19.28 -5.82 -3.05
N CYS A 918 -18.10 -5.22 -3.29
CA CYS A 918 -17.64 -4.70 -4.57
C CYS A 918 -17.09 -5.78 -5.52
N ALA A 919 -17.86 -6.86 -5.68
CA ALA A 919 -17.52 -8.01 -6.51
C ALA A 919 -18.57 -8.28 -7.61
N GLY A 920 -19.58 -7.40 -7.74
CA GLY A 920 -20.65 -7.56 -8.71
C GLY A 920 -20.20 -7.26 -10.14
N PRO A 921 -20.83 -7.87 -11.15
CA PRO A 921 -20.59 -7.54 -12.55
C PRO A 921 -21.11 -6.12 -12.86
N SER A 922 -20.34 -5.35 -13.62
CA SER A 922 -20.75 -4.01 -14.07
C SER A 922 -21.80 -4.09 -15.18
N ASN A 923 -22.95 -3.44 -14.98
CA ASN A 923 -23.92 -3.20 -16.05
C ASN A 923 -23.42 -2.22 -17.14
N TYR A 924 -22.28 -1.57 -16.91
CA TYR A 924 -21.76 -0.48 -17.76
C TYR A 924 -20.36 -0.76 -18.33
N GLY A 925 -19.86 -2.00 -18.19
CA GLY A 925 -18.62 -2.45 -18.80
C GLY A 925 -17.33 -2.07 -18.06
N ALA A 926 -17.40 -1.68 -16.78
CA ALA A 926 -16.23 -1.29 -15.99
C ALA A 926 -15.48 -2.47 -15.30
N GLY A 927 -15.97 -3.70 -15.45
CA GLY A 927 -15.38 -4.91 -14.87
C GLY A 927 -16.28 -5.56 -13.83
N ASN A 928 -15.71 -6.27 -12.85
CA ASN A 928 -16.46 -6.91 -11.75
C ASN A 928 -16.25 -6.14 -10.44
N TYR A 929 -16.66 -4.87 -10.44
CA TYR A 929 -16.43 -3.93 -9.32
C TYR A 929 -17.70 -3.20 -8.86
N ALA A 930 -18.88 -3.70 -9.24
CA ALA A 930 -20.14 -3.17 -8.75
C ALA A 930 -20.30 -3.49 -7.26
N CYS A 931 -20.55 -2.46 -6.46
CA CYS A 931 -20.71 -2.55 -5.01
C CYS A 931 -22.18 -2.71 -4.62
N GLY A 932 -22.40 -3.54 -3.62
CA GLY A 932 -23.72 -3.78 -3.04
C GLY A 932 -24.13 -2.70 -2.03
N MET A 933 -25.42 -2.64 -1.73
CA MET A 933 -25.96 -1.69 -0.76
C MET A 933 -25.74 -2.18 0.68
N ARG A 934 -25.99 -3.47 0.93
CA ARG A 934 -25.99 -4.08 2.27
C ARG A 934 -24.63 -4.66 2.60
N TRP A 935 -23.84 -3.92 3.36
CA TRP A 935 -22.48 -4.32 3.74
C TRP A 935 -22.43 -5.41 4.81
N SER A 936 -23.57 -5.76 5.42
CA SER A 936 -23.69 -6.91 6.31
C SER A 936 -23.73 -8.26 5.57
N PHE A 937 -23.90 -8.25 4.24
CA PHE A 937 -23.88 -9.46 3.41
C PHE A 937 -22.45 -9.84 3.04
N THR A 938 -22.17 -11.14 2.96
CA THR A 938 -20.91 -11.64 2.42
C THR A 938 -21.00 -11.71 0.89
N GLY A 939 -20.23 -10.87 0.20
CA GLY A 939 -20.22 -10.77 -1.26
C GLY A 939 -21.25 -9.78 -1.82
N TRP A 940 -21.42 -9.79 -3.15
CA TRP A 940 -22.34 -8.88 -3.84
C TRP A 940 -23.80 -9.26 -3.57
N ASP A 941 -24.60 -8.31 -3.11
CA ASP A 941 -25.98 -8.52 -2.66
C ASP A 941 -27.03 -8.38 -3.78
N GLY A 942 -26.57 -8.21 -5.03
CA GLY A 942 -27.38 -8.06 -6.23
C GLY A 942 -27.81 -6.61 -6.51
N PHE A 943 -27.57 -5.67 -5.59
CA PHE A 943 -27.83 -4.25 -5.82
C PHE A 943 -26.66 -3.61 -6.59
N GLN A 944 -26.98 -2.74 -7.53
CA GLN A 944 -26.01 -1.90 -8.21
C GLN A 944 -26.68 -0.57 -8.54
N GLY A 945 -25.96 0.52 -8.30
CA GLY A 945 -26.39 1.86 -8.66
C GLY A 945 -25.37 2.91 -8.25
N VAL A 946 -25.68 4.17 -8.54
CA VAL A 946 -24.83 5.31 -8.21
C VAL A 946 -24.71 5.44 -6.69
N GLY A 947 -25.81 5.28 -5.95
CA GLY A 947 -25.83 5.37 -4.49
C GLY A 947 -24.94 4.33 -3.78
N PRO A 948 -25.12 3.01 -4.03
CA PRO A 948 -24.29 1.98 -3.41
C PRO A 948 -22.80 2.15 -3.76
N GLN A 949 -22.51 2.57 -5.00
CA GLN A 949 -21.15 2.78 -5.46
C GLN A 949 -20.49 4.01 -4.81
N MET A 950 -21.22 5.12 -4.66
CA MET A 950 -20.76 6.30 -3.92
C MET A 950 -20.49 5.96 -2.44
N SER A 951 -21.43 5.25 -1.81
CA SER A 951 -21.31 4.84 -0.41
C SER A 951 -20.05 4.00 -0.18
N ALA A 952 -19.77 3.03 -1.06
CA ALA A 952 -18.54 2.23 -0.98
C ALA A 952 -17.28 3.06 -1.26
N LEU A 953 -17.29 3.93 -2.26
CA LEU A 953 -16.12 4.74 -2.61
C LEU A 953 -15.75 5.71 -1.48
N ASN A 954 -16.74 6.36 -0.86
CA ASN A 954 -16.50 7.31 0.21
C ASN A 954 -15.95 6.64 1.47
N ILE A 955 -16.54 5.52 1.91
CA ILE A 955 -16.07 4.82 3.12
C ILE A 955 -14.67 4.23 2.93
N ILE A 956 -14.33 3.75 1.72
CA ILE A 956 -12.99 3.23 1.39
C ILE A 956 -11.97 4.36 1.31
N SER A 957 -12.30 5.45 0.61
CA SER A 957 -11.40 6.60 0.46
C SER A 957 -11.14 7.32 1.78
N ALA A 958 -12.13 7.35 2.68
CA ALA A 958 -12.01 7.93 4.02
C ALA A 958 -10.89 7.29 4.88
N LEU A 959 -10.44 6.07 4.54
CA LEU A 959 -9.31 5.45 5.23
C LEU A 959 -7.97 6.13 4.95
N LEU A 960 -7.89 6.96 3.90
CA LEU A 960 -6.71 7.73 3.53
C LEU A 960 -6.67 9.11 4.20
N VAL A 961 -7.57 9.39 5.15
CA VAL A 961 -7.72 10.71 5.78
C VAL A 961 -6.46 11.26 6.45
N ASP A 962 -5.64 10.38 7.02
CA ASP A 962 -4.37 10.76 7.67
C ASP A 962 -3.24 11.06 6.67
N GLU A 963 -3.37 10.59 5.42
CA GLU A 963 -2.38 10.81 4.34
C GLU A 963 -2.72 12.03 3.47
N ALA A 964 -3.96 12.52 3.55
CA ALA A 964 -4.43 13.65 2.76
C ALA A 964 -4.23 14.99 3.47
N GLU A 965 -4.02 16.04 2.68
CA GLU A 965 -3.90 17.40 3.19
C GLU A 965 -5.22 17.85 3.83
N THR A 966 -5.13 18.65 4.89
CA THR A 966 -6.34 19.26 5.48
C THR A 966 -6.95 20.29 4.52
N PRO A 967 -8.29 20.47 4.52
CA PRO A 967 -8.99 21.50 3.77
C PRO A 967 -8.31 22.88 3.81
N TYR A 968 -8.05 23.43 2.62
CA TYR A 968 -7.49 24.76 2.45
C TYR A 968 -8.48 25.87 2.79
N THR A 969 -7.91 27.00 3.19
CA THR A 969 -8.60 28.26 3.50
C THR A 969 -7.93 29.38 2.69
N SER A 970 -8.54 30.57 2.65
CA SER A 970 -7.97 31.76 2.02
C SER A 970 -6.57 32.11 2.56
N VAL A 971 -6.28 31.76 3.82
CA VAL A 971 -5.00 32.05 4.47
C VAL A 971 -4.01 30.87 4.43
N SER A 972 -4.48 29.64 4.17
CA SER A 972 -3.61 28.46 4.05
C SER A 972 -3.30 28.09 2.59
N GLY A 973 -3.70 28.92 1.63
CA GLY A 973 -3.30 28.83 0.23
C GLY A 973 -4.41 28.45 -0.75
N GLY A 974 -5.69 28.44 -0.35
CA GLY A 974 -6.82 28.23 -1.25
C GLY A 974 -6.83 29.23 -2.41
N THR A 975 -7.08 28.75 -3.64
CA THR A 975 -6.93 29.54 -4.88
C THR A 975 -8.23 30.10 -5.42
N SER A 976 -9.37 29.49 -5.06
CA SER A 976 -10.65 29.82 -5.66
C SER A 976 -11.13 31.22 -5.25
N GLN A 977 -11.42 32.05 -6.25
CA GLN A 977 -11.85 33.43 -6.06
C GLN A 977 -13.31 33.48 -5.60
N GLY A 978 -13.57 34.31 -4.60
CA GLY A 978 -14.90 34.55 -4.04
C GLY A 978 -15.55 35.82 -4.60
N ASP A 979 -16.87 35.87 -4.52
CA ASP A 979 -17.70 37.05 -4.72
C ASP A 979 -18.78 37.05 -3.63
N PRO A 980 -18.59 37.80 -2.53
CA PRO A 980 -19.56 37.87 -1.44
C PRO A 980 -20.92 38.44 -1.83
N SER A 981 -21.02 39.13 -2.98
CA SER A 981 -22.25 39.75 -3.47
C SER A 981 -23.01 38.90 -4.49
N LEU A 982 -22.40 37.83 -5.00
CA LEU A 982 -23.05 36.94 -5.95
C LEU A 982 -24.31 36.34 -5.30
N GLY A 983 -25.42 36.26 -6.05
CA GLY A 983 -26.69 35.74 -5.53
C GLY A 983 -27.44 36.63 -4.54
N SER A 984 -26.97 37.85 -4.22
CA SER A 984 -27.66 38.78 -3.30
C SER A 984 -28.70 39.70 -3.96
N GLY A 985 -29.00 39.50 -5.25
CA GLY A 985 -29.94 40.35 -6.01
C GLY A 985 -31.42 39.97 -5.77
N THR A 986 -32.33 40.94 -5.96
CA THR A 986 -33.80 40.74 -5.88
C THR A 986 -34.39 39.94 -7.05
N THR A 987 -33.53 39.40 -7.92
CA THR A 987 -33.90 38.58 -9.08
C THR A 987 -34.14 37.11 -8.74
N GLU A 988 -34.30 36.75 -7.46
CA GLU A 988 -35.20 35.64 -7.16
C GLU A 988 -36.61 36.10 -7.57
N ALA A 989 -36.95 35.88 -8.83
CA ALA A 989 -38.34 35.87 -9.24
C ALA A 989 -39.01 34.67 -8.56
N LEU A 990 -39.23 34.78 -7.24
CA LEU A 990 -40.34 34.10 -6.59
C LEU A 990 -41.54 34.35 -7.51
N PRO A 991 -42.25 33.28 -7.91
CA PRO A 991 -43.20 33.34 -9.00
C PRO A 991 -44.15 34.52 -8.81
N THR A 992 -44.43 35.24 -9.89
CA THR A 992 -45.55 36.17 -9.97
C THR A 992 -46.70 35.58 -9.16
N GLN A 993 -47.10 36.27 -8.10
CA GLN A 993 -48.36 35.96 -7.43
C GLN A 993 -49.44 36.13 -8.50
N PHE A 994 -49.82 35.04 -9.15
CA PHE A 994 -51.02 35.03 -9.96
C PHE A 994 -52.16 35.34 -8.99
N GLU A 995 -52.98 36.32 -9.35
CA GLU A 995 -54.12 36.70 -8.53
C GLU A 995 -54.95 35.47 -8.15
N ALA A 996 -55.48 35.45 -6.93
CA ALA A 996 -56.27 34.32 -6.45
C ALA A 996 -57.40 34.02 -7.45
N VAL A 997 -57.42 32.80 -8.00
CA VAL A 997 -58.40 32.35 -9.00
C VAL A 997 -59.81 32.71 -8.55
N THR A 998 -60.41 33.70 -9.22
CA THR A 998 -61.70 34.25 -8.84
C THR A 998 -62.82 33.27 -9.17
N THR A 999 -64.01 33.48 -8.62
CA THR A 999 -65.20 32.73 -9.03
C THR A 999 -65.47 32.89 -10.53
N ALA A 1000 -65.11 34.03 -11.12
CA ALA A 1000 -65.22 34.27 -12.56
C ALA A 1000 -64.22 33.41 -13.35
N ASP A 1001 -62.98 33.27 -12.89
CA ASP A 1001 -61.98 32.40 -13.55
C ASP A 1001 -62.37 30.93 -13.48
N LYS A 1002 -62.92 30.48 -12.34
CA LYS A 1002 -63.45 29.12 -12.19
C LYS A 1002 -64.64 28.87 -13.11
N ALA A 1003 -65.55 29.85 -13.23
CA ALA A 1003 -66.68 29.77 -14.14
C ALA A 1003 -66.24 29.78 -15.61
N GLY A 1004 -65.28 30.63 -15.98
CA GLY A 1004 -64.69 30.68 -17.31
C GLY A 1004 -64.00 29.37 -17.68
N ALA A 1005 -63.19 28.81 -16.78
CA ALA A 1005 -62.57 27.50 -16.97
C ALA A 1005 -63.60 26.37 -17.12
N TRP A 1006 -64.68 26.38 -16.33
CA TRP A 1006 -65.79 25.44 -16.47
C TRP A 1006 -66.48 25.54 -17.83
N ILE A 1007 -66.79 26.75 -18.29
CA ILE A 1007 -67.40 26.99 -19.60
C ILE A 1007 -66.47 26.50 -20.72
N LEU A 1008 -65.18 26.86 -20.65
CA LEU A 1008 -64.20 26.45 -21.66
C LEU A 1008 -64.05 24.92 -21.71
N THR A 1009 -64.06 24.27 -20.54
CA THR A 1009 -64.00 22.81 -20.42
C THR A 1009 -65.25 22.17 -21.03
N ILE A 1010 -66.45 22.70 -20.75
CA ILE A 1010 -67.70 22.22 -21.36
C ILE A 1010 -67.67 22.42 -22.88
N VAL A 1011 -67.16 23.55 -23.38
CA VAL A 1011 -67.03 23.83 -24.81
C VAL A 1011 -66.03 22.87 -25.47
N CYS A 1012 -64.88 22.60 -24.84
CA CYS A 1012 -63.92 21.60 -25.32
C CYS A 1012 -64.53 20.20 -25.33
N ILE A 1013 -65.24 19.80 -24.28
CA ILE A 1013 -65.94 18.50 -24.24
C ILE A 1013 -67.01 18.45 -25.33
N ALA A 1014 -67.80 19.51 -25.52
CA ALA A 1014 -68.82 19.58 -26.57
C ALA A 1014 -68.21 19.55 -27.98
N MET A 1015 -67.04 20.16 -28.20
CA MET A 1015 -66.32 20.07 -29.48
C MET A 1015 -65.73 18.68 -29.71
N VAL A 1016 -65.19 18.03 -28.68
CA VAL A 1016 -64.64 16.67 -28.79
C VAL A 1016 -65.76 15.65 -29.00
N VAL A 1017 -66.85 15.73 -28.22
CA VAL A 1017 -68.02 14.85 -28.35
C VAL A 1017 -68.79 15.15 -29.63
N GLY A 1018 -68.99 16.42 -29.96
CA GLY A 1018 -69.66 16.83 -31.20
C GLY A 1018 -68.86 16.50 -32.45
N GLY A 1019 -67.54 16.70 -32.41
CA GLY A 1019 -66.63 16.25 -33.46
C GLY A 1019 -66.60 14.72 -33.58
N GLY A 1020 -66.61 14.01 -32.45
CA GLY A 1020 -66.76 12.55 -32.43
C GLY A 1020 -68.09 12.09 -33.01
N TRP A 1021 -69.20 12.76 -32.69
CA TRP A 1021 -70.53 12.45 -33.23
C TRP A 1021 -70.63 12.75 -34.74
N TRP A 1022 -70.08 13.87 -35.20
CA TRP A 1022 -70.01 14.24 -36.62
C TRP A 1022 -69.12 13.29 -37.43
N LEU A 1023 -68.13 12.64 -36.81
CA LEU A 1023 -67.34 11.60 -37.46
C LEU A 1023 -68.05 10.23 -37.49
N ILE A 1024 -69.08 10.04 -36.65
CA ILE A 1024 -69.83 8.77 -36.54
C ILE A 1024 -71.13 8.78 -37.36
N VAL A 1025 -71.79 9.94 -37.51
CA VAL A 1025 -72.98 10.16 -38.37
C VAL A 1025 -72.55 10.64 -39.74
#